data_AF-A0A849DXC4-F1
#
_entry.id   AF-A0A849DXC4-F1
#
_cell.length_a   1.000
_cell.length_b   1.000
_cell.length_c   1.000
_cell.angle_alpha   90.00
_cell.angle_beta   90.00
_cell.angle_gamma   90.00
#
_symmetry.space_group_name_H-M   'P 1'
#
loop_
_entity.id
_entity.type
_entity.pdbx_description
1 polymer ?
#
loop_
_entity_poly.entity_id
_entity_poly.type
_entity_poly.pdbx_seq_one_letter_code
_entity_poly.pdbx_strand_id
1 'polypeptide(L)'
;VKEQVDAAFHTARKGTTPKAALSAKKPLPKAREEYLGTPEDRTLSMLEAMRETLKARLTADKKTTLLGQDIEDPKGDVFGLTRGLSQTFPEQVHNAALAECTILGVSTGQALAGGHPVAFMQFSDFLPVAYNHILSEIGAMYWRTNGQWESPVLIMSIAGGYRPGLGPYHAQTMESICAHVPGVDVFMPSTAADAAGLLNAIAESGRPSVFLFPKSLINDRSNTTSADVEKQYVPIGKARITRAGQDITLVSYGGAMPVCERTAEALAEIGVNAEVIDLRTVFPWDEETVLASAKKTGKLIVVHEDNQTAGMGGEIAATIAERAGNEVQVARVTRPDTYIPYDFSCQIEVLPSFKRTLEKCCELLDIDLHWEKPVEEEAGSVTVKAIGSSPSDETITVASLLVSAGETIAEGDLIASVEADKASMDITSPVAGTIAEVLVAEGDVLTVGTPMLKIASDEAAQLKPLTKEDPGTPIMEKRRESAPSSSHSLTPTVEVKPIYISNITTVLGSRHLTNDELLQGHGEWDSDAIRKRTGIENRYWIDGDENVLTLAVKATKDLLEKEQLQISDIGAIICSTGTPLYMTPSLACRVLHALSPEKGEVLMQAHDVNAACSGYMYAMQSAFDFLTNAPDKKVIVITAETLSPMVNHDDQKTMALFGDAATASLVSCEPRPGNVGVKLNRPFLSATGVEDKVLYVPNMGSGEVIEMEGLTVFKLAVRKMIDMLDNACKERGITVEDLSYIVPHQANERIIEAIRKTIHCPPEKMFNHIRKYGNTSSNTIPIALCELVPTVGSDTLIGLTAFGGGFTFGAAVIEKV
;
A
#
# COMPACT_ATOMS: atom_id res chain seq x y z
N VAL A 1 51.13 -30.14 22.76
CA VAL A 1 49.71 -29.72 22.72
C VAL A 1 49.16 -29.42 24.11
N LYS A 2 48.99 -30.40 25.02
CA LYS A 2 48.43 -30.14 26.37
C LYS A 2 49.14 -29.00 27.12
N GLU A 3 50.47 -29.03 27.20
CA GLU A 3 51.25 -27.94 27.83
C GLU A 3 51.05 -26.58 27.15
N GLN A 4 50.87 -26.55 25.83
CA GLN A 4 50.60 -25.30 25.09
C GLN A 4 49.19 -24.76 25.42
N VAL A 5 48.21 -25.65 25.55
CA VAL A 5 46.84 -25.31 25.97
C VAL A 5 46.84 -24.79 27.41
N ASP A 6 47.54 -25.48 28.32
CA ASP A 6 47.64 -25.07 29.73
C ASP A 6 48.37 -23.71 29.85
N ALA A 7 49.45 -23.49 29.09
CA ALA A 7 50.15 -22.21 29.02
C ALA A 7 49.27 -21.08 28.46
N ALA A 8 48.51 -21.34 27.39
CA ALA A 8 47.57 -20.38 26.82
C ALA A 8 46.44 -20.05 27.81
N PHE A 9 45.89 -21.04 28.51
CA PHE A 9 44.89 -20.86 29.56
C PHE A 9 45.42 -19.98 30.70
N HIS A 10 46.63 -20.26 31.20
CA HIS A 10 47.25 -19.43 32.25
C HIS A 10 47.56 -18.01 31.77
N THR A 11 47.92 -17.84 30.51
CA THR A 11 48.14 -16.51 29.90
C THR A 11 46.83 -15.75 29.79
N ALA A 12 45.76 -16.38 29.29
CA ALA A 12 44.43 -15.79 29.20
C ALA A 12 43.87 -15.39 30.57
N ARG A 13 44.05 -16.22 31.61
CA ARG A 13 43.62 -15.95 32.98
C ARG A 13 44.35 -14.77 33.63
N LYS A 14 45.59 -14.49 33.20
CA LYS A 14 46.37 -13.31 33.63
C LYS A 14 46.08 -12.05 32.79
N GLY A 15 45.33 -12.19 31.70
CA GLY A 15 44.97 -11.10 30.81
C GLY A 15 43.99 -10.11 31.44
N THR A 16 43.81 -8.98 30.76
CA THR A 16 42.77 -8.01 31.09
C THR A 16 41.40 -8.52 30.70
N THR A 17 40.35 -8.00 31.34
CA THR A 17 38.96 -8.26 30.95
C THR A 17 38.78 -8.01 29.44
N PRO A 18 38.28 -8.98 28.66
CA PRO A 18 38.05 -8.80 27.23
C PRO A 18 37.02 -7.68 27.00
N LYS A 19 37.23 -6.89 25.94
CA LYS A 19 36.27 -5.88 25.49
C LYS A 19 35.28 -6.49 24.51
N ALA A 20 34.05 -5.97 24.47
CA ALA A 20 33.08 -6.35 23.46
C ALA A 20 33.58 -5.97 22.06
N ALA A 21 33.53 -6.91 21.12
CA ALA A 21 33.76 -6.66 19.70
C ALA A 21 32.41 -6.42 19.01
N LEU A 22 32.24 -5.23 18.41
CA LEU A 22 30.99 -4.81 17.76
C LEU A 22 30.97 -5.10 16.25
N SER A 23 32.00 -5.78 15.73
CA SER A 23 32.07 -6.21 14.34
C SER A 23 32.61 -7.63 14.28
N ALA A 24 32.04 -8.44 13.38
CA ALA A 24 32.53 -9.76 13.05
C ALA A 24 33.39 -9.79 11.76
N LYS A 25 33.53 -8.66 11.06
CA LYS A 25 34.18 -8.56 9.76
C LYS A 25 35.55 -7.89 9.86
N LYS A 26 36.52 -8.41 9.12
CA LYS A 26 37.79 -7.73 8.81
C LYS A 26 37.53 -6.39 8.13
N PRO A 27 38.23 -5.28 8.39
CA PRO A 27 38.02 -4.03 7.64
C PRO A 27 38.21 -4.18 6.12
N LEU A 28 37.40 -3.49 5.32
CA LEU A 28 37.58 -3.48 3.86
C LEU A 28 38.89 -2.76 3.49
N PRO A 29 39.56 -3.17 2.39
CA PRO A 29 40.64 -2.39 1.82
C PRO A 29 40.12 -1.04 1.33
N LYS A 30 41.03 -0.08 1.10
CA LYS A 30 40.66 1.21 0.51
C LYS A 30 40.04 0.97 -0.87
N ALA A 31 38.79 1.45 -1.04
CA ALA A 31 38.09 1.33 -2.31
C ALA A 31 38.85 2.06 -3.43
N ARG A 32 38.83 1.45 -4.61
CA ARG A 32 39.27 2.07 -5.86
C ARG A 32 38.08 2.76 -6.54
N GLU A 33 38.37 3.56 -7.56
CA GLU A 33 37.32 4.10 -8.41
C GLU A 33 36.55 2.98 -9.11
N GLU A 34 35.24 3.18 -9.22
CA GLU A 34 34.37 2.25 -9.93
C GLU A 34 34.72 2.26 -11.42
N TYR A 35 34.78 1.07 -12.01
CA TYR A 35 34.96 0.88 -13.45
C TYR A 35 34.03 -0.24 -13.92
N LEU A 36 33.11 0.09 -14.84
CA LEU A 36 32.06 -0.82 -15.32
C LEU A 36 32.35 -1.38 -16.73
N GLY A 37 33.58 -1.22 -17.21
CA GLY A 37 33.97 -1.61 -18.56
C GLY A 37 33.90 -0.47 -19.59
N THR A 38 34.49 -0.69 -20.76
CA THR A 38 34.46 0.27 -21.87
C THR A 38 33.04 0.41 -22.42
N PRO A 39 32.59 1.63 -22.78
CA PRO A 39 31.31 1.83 -23.46
C PRO A 39 31.28 1.17 -24.84
N GLU A 40 32.41 1.18 -25.55
CA GLU A 40 32.60 0.50 -26.83
C GLU A 40 32.84 -1.00 -26.59
N ASP A 41 32.33 -1.86 -27.49
CA ASP A 41 32.56 -3.32 -27.52
C ASP A 41 31.96 -4.16 -26.37
N ARG A 42 30.81 -3.73 -25.85
CA ARG A 42 30.03 -4.52 -24.87
C ARG A 42 29.36 -5.74 -25.51
N THR A 43 29.97 -6.90 -25.36
CA THR A 43 29.55 -8.15 -26.02
C THR A 43 29.22 -9.28 -25.05
N LEU A 44 29.75 -9.22 -23.82
CA LEU A 44 29.61 -10.29 -22.85
C LEU A 44 28.30 -10.17 -22.09
N SER A 45 27.46 -11.21 -22.11
CA SER A 45 26.33 -11.31 -21.18
C SER A 45 26.82 -11.43 -19.73
N MET A 46 25.91 -11.31 -18.75
CA MET A 46 26.28 -11.50 -17.33
C MET A 46 26.94 -12.87 -17.08
N LEU A 47 26.44 -13.95 -17.69
CA LEU A 47 27.03 -15.28 -17.57
C LEU A 47 28.45 -15.35 -18.14
N GLU A 48 28.67 -14.75 -19.30
CA GLU A 48 29.99 -14.71 -19.96
C GLU A 48 30.96 -13.82 -19.20
N ALA A 49 30.51 -12.67 -18.69
CA ALA A 49 31.31 -11.76 -17.87
C ALA A 49 31.78 -12.43 -16.58
N MET A 50 30.88 -13.15 -15.88
CA MET A 50 31.26 -13.93 -14.70
C MET A 50 32.24 -15.05 -15.06
N ARG A 51 32.02 -15.78 -16.16
CA ARG A 51 32.94 -16.83 -16.62
C ARG A 51 34.33 -16.29 -16.91
N GLU A 52 34.44 -15.21 -17.68
CA GLU A 52 35.74 -14.61 -18.01
C GLU A 52 36.40 -14.00 -16.78
N THR A 53 35.63 -13.47 -15.82
CA THR A 53 36.18 -13.02 -14.52
C THR A 53 36.77 -14.19 -13.73
N LEU A 54 36.05 -15.31 -13.61
CA LEU A 54 36.54 -16.52 -12.93
C LEU A 54 37.77 -17.09 -13.63
N LYS A 55 37.79 -17.10 -14.96
CA LYS A 55 38.95 -17.51 -15.77
C LYS A 55 40.16 -16.62 -15.53
N ALA A 56 39.98 -15.30 -15.51
CA ALA A 56 41.06 -14.36 -15.18
C ALA A 56 41.60 -14.60 -13.77
N ARG A 57 40.71 -14.88 -12.80
CA ARG A 57 41.12 -15.24 -11.43
C ARG A 57 41.93 -16.54 -11.36
N LEU A 58 41.46 -17.59 -12.02
CA LEU A 58 42.12 -18.90 -12.10
C LEU A 58 43.50 -18.81 -12.76
N THR A 59 43.62 -17.99 -13.81
CA THR A 59 44.90 -17.69 -14.47
C THR A 59 45.85 -16.95 -13.53
N ALA A 60 45.35 -15.92 -12.83
CA ALA A 60 46.18 -15.05 -12.01
C ALA A 60 46.67 -15.70 -10.71
N ASP A 61 45.91 -16.64 -10.13
CA ASP A 61 46.25 -17.25 -8.84
C ASP A 61 45.96 -18.76 -8.79
N LYS A 62 47.03 -19.54 -8.58
CA LYS A 62 46.96 -21.00 -8.42
C LYS A 62 46.28 -21.44 -7.12
N LYS A 63 46.09 -20.53 -6.17
CA LYS A 63 45.35 -20.77 -4.93
C LYS A 63 43.85 -20.60 -5.08
N THR A 64 43.39 -20.02 -6.19
CA THR A 64 41.96 -19.96 -6.52
C THR A 64 41.52 -21.32 -7.04
N THR A 65 40.51 -21.89 -6.38
CA THR A 65 39.91 -23.19 -6.72
C THR A 65 38.40 -23.05 -6.85
N LEU A 66 37.78 -23.82 -7.71
CA LEU A 66 36.32 -23.95 -7.84
C LEU A 66 35.93 -25.37 -7.44
N LEU A 67 34.91 -25.48 -6.58
CA LEU A 67 34.38 -26.75 -6.12
C LEU A 67 32.85 -26.70 -6.13
N GLY A 68 32.19 -27.62 -6.83
CA GLY A 68 30.74 -27.66 -6.91
C GLY A 68 30.21 -28.84 -7.70
N GLN A 69 28.89 -28.92 -7.84
CA GLN A 69 28.20 -30.02 -8.53
C GLN A 69 28.12 -29.71 -10.02
N ASP A 70 28.49 -30.67 -10.87
CA ASP A 70 28.41 -30.56 -12.33
C ASP A 70 29.19 -29.39 -12.96
N ILE A 71 30.18 -28.82 -12.26
CA ILE A 71 30.93 -27.65 -12.74
C ILE A 71 32.04 -28.01 -13.74
N GLU A 72 32.45 -29.27 -13.83
CA GLU A 72 33.44 -29.70 -14.83
C GLU A 72 32.81 -29.88 -16.22
N ASP A 73 33.65 -29.74 -17.25
CA ASP A 73 33.35 -30.11 -18.62
C ASP A 73 33.05 -31.63 -18.76
N PRO A 74 32.16 -32.04 -19.69
CA PRO A 74 31.59 -31.24 -20.78
C PRO A 74 30.37 -30.40 -20.41
N LYS A 75 29.84 -30.54 -19.19
CA LYS A 75 28.62 -29.81 -18.76
C LYS A 75 28.94 -28.36 -18.46
N GLY A 76 29.92 -28.13 -17.59
CA GLY A 76 30.41 -26.78 -17.28
C GLY A 76 29.38 -25.95 -16.51
N ASP A 77 28.81 -26.52 -15.45
CA ASP A 77 27.64 -26.05 -14.70
C ASP A 77 26.31 -26.22 -15.48
N VAL A 78 25.19 -26.32 -14.76
CA VAL A 78 23.84 -26.49 -15.31
C VAL A 78 23.48 -25.37 -16.30
N PHE A 79 23.96 -24.15 -16.04
CA PHE A 79 23.71 -22.98 -16.87
C PHE A 79 24.89 -22.65 -17.78
N GLY A 80 25.96 -23.44 -17.73
CA GLY A 80 27.15 -23.23 -18.53
C GLY A 80 28.14 -22.23 -17.93
N LEU A 81 27.96 -21.74 -16.69
CA LEU A 81 28.82 -20.69 -16.13
C LEU A 81 30.31 -21.09 -16.13
N THR A 82 30.64 -22.36 -15.86
CA THR A 82 32.02 -22.85 -15.76
C THR A 82 32.50 -23.61 -17.00
N ARG A 83 31.77 -23.52 -18.13
CA ARG A 83 32.13 -24.20 -19.38
C ARG A 83 33.54 -23.84 -19.86
N GLY A 84 34.33 -24.85 -20.18
CA GLY A 84 35.72 -24.77 -20.63
C GLY A 84 36.75 -24.55 -19.51
N LEU A 85 36.31 -24.26 -18.27
CA LEU A 85 37.22 -23.93 -17.19
C LEU A 85 37.96 -25.16 -16.65
N SER A 86 37.31 -26.34 -16.54
CA SER A 86 38.02 -27.53 -16.02
C SER A 86 38.95 -28.14 -17.05
N GLN A 87 38.66 -28.02 -18.35
CA GLN A 87 39.63 -28.34 -19.40
C GLN A 87 40.87 -27.44 -19.35
N THR A 88 40.67 -26.14 -19.09
CA THR A 88 41.78 -25.16 -19.03
C THR A 88 42.56 -25.23 -17.72
N PHE A 89 41.88 -25.50 -16.60
CA PHE A 89 42.43 -25.49 -15.23
C PHE A 89 42.08 -26.79 -14.47
N PRO A 90 42.56 -27.96 -14.94
CA PRO A 90 42.16 -29.26 -14.37
C PRO A 90 42.57 -29.47 -12.91
N GLU A 91 43.56 -28.72 -12.43
CA GLU A 91 44.01 -28.79 -11.03
C GLU A 91 43.24 -27.84 -10.10
N GLN A 92 42.43 -26.92 -10.64
CA GLN A 92 41.77 -25.88 -9.87
C GLN A 92 40.24 -25.99 -9.88
N VAL A 93 39.63 -26.60 -10.90
CA VAL A 93 38.17 -26.68 -11.07
C VAL A 93 37.74 -28.14 -10.95
N HIS A 94 37.04 -28.48 -9.86
CA HIS A 94 36.73 -29.87 -9.51
C HIS A 94 35.24 -30.09 -9.23
N ASN A 95 34.72 -31.23 -9.68
CA ASN A 95 33.40 -31.69 -9.27
C ASN A 95 33.41 -32.16 -7.81
N ALA A 96 32.30 -31.90 -7.14
CA ALA A 96 31.99 -32.41 -5.81
C ALA A 96 30.87 -33.45 -5.85
N ALA A 97 30.75 -34.23 -4.78
CA ALA A 97 29.55 -35.03 -4.54
C ALA A 97 28.33 -34.12 -4.32
N LEU A 98 27.12 -34.68 -4.47
CA LEU A 98 25.85 -34.02 -4.14
C LEU A 98 25.69 -33.86 -2.61
N ALA A 99 26.51 -33.00 -2.00
CA ALA A 99 26.54 -32.74 -0.59
C ALA A 99 27.05 -31.31 -0.32
N GLU A 100 26.14 -30.35 -0.28
CA GLU A 100 26.40 -28.91 -0.14
C GLU A 100 27.21 -28.59 1.13
N CYS A 101 26.88 -29.27 2.23
CA CYS A 101 27.59 -29.15 3.50
C CYS A 101 29.07 -29.55 3.35
N THR A 102 29.35 -30.62 2.60
CA THR A 102 30.72 -31.07 2.30
C THR A 102 31.45 -30.07 1.39
N ILE A 103 30.78 -29.51 0.39
CA ILE A 103 31.36 -28.47 -0.48
C ILE A 103 31.85 -27.30 0.37
N LEU A 104 30.98 -26.73 1.22
CA LEU A 104 31.37 -25.62 2.09
C LEU A 104 32.42 -26.02 3.13
N GLY A 105 32.35 -27.23 3.69
CA GLY A 105 33.34 -27.72 4.64
C GLY A 105 34.74 -27.86 4.04
N VAL A 106 34.85 -28.43 2.84
CA VAL A 106 36.11 -28.56 2.10
C VAL A 106 36.64 -27.18 1.70
N SER A 107 35.79 -26.31 1.16
CA SER A 107 36.19 -24.93 0.83
C SER A 107 36.65 -24.17 2.07
N THR A 108 35.98 -24.31 3.22
CA THR A 108 36.43 -23.70 4.48
C THR A 108 37.82 -24.20 4.87
N GLY A 109 38.08 -25.50 4.78
CA GLY A 109 39.40 -26.08 5.05
C GLY A 109 40.49 -25.56 4.10
N GLN A 110 40.17 -25.45 2.81
CA GLN A 110 41.08 -24.87 1.80
C GLN A 110 41.39 -23.40 2.10
N ALA A 111 40.38 -22.61 2.49
CA ALA A 111 40.53 -21.21 2.85
C ALA A 111 41.48 -21.04 4.06
N LEU A 112 41.29 -21.86 5.11
CA LEU A 112 42.15 -21.86 6.30
C LEU A 112 43.58 -22.33 6.02
N ALA A 113 43.79 -23.14 4.98
CA ALA A 113 45.10 -23.52 4.48
C ALA A 113 45.77 -22.41 3.61
N GLY A 114 45.11 -21.27 3.44
CA GLY A 114 45.61 -20.12 2.68
C GLY A 114 45.24 -20.14 1.20
N GLY A 115 44.20 -20.89 0.82
CA GLY A 115 43.57 -20.89 -0.50
C GLY A 115 42.49 -19.82 -0.66
N HIS A 116 41.99 -19.66 -1.90
CA HIS A 116 40.91 -18.73 -2.25
C HIS A 116 39.75 -19.47 -2.96
N PRO A 117 39.01 -20.31 -2.21
CA PRO A 117 38.04 -21.22 -2.81
C PRO A 117 36.74 -20.52 -3.18
N VAL A 118 36.22 -20.89 -4.35
CA VAL A 118 34.91 -20.54 -4.87
C VAL A 118 34.02 -21.79 -4.80
N ALA A 119 33.09 -21.79 -3.86
CA ALA A 119 32.12 -22.86 -3.67
C ALA A 119 30.89 -22.61 -4.54
N PHE A 120 30.58 -23.55 -5.43
CA PHE A 120 29.42 -23.49 -6.31
C PHE A 120 28.25 -24.26 -5.69
N MET A 121 27.17 -23.53 -5.41
CA MET A 121 25.89 -24.05 -4.98
C MET A 121 24.95 -24.03 -6.17
N GLN A 122 24.49 -25.21 -6.62
CA GLN A 122 23.77 -25.33 -7.89
C GLN A 122 22.50 -24.48 -7.94
N PHE A 123 21.80 -24.33 -6.81
CA PHE A 123 20.68 -23.41 -6.62
C PHE A 123 20.68 -22.86 -5.18
N SER A 124 20.20 -21.63 -5.01
CA SER A 124 20.04 -20.98 -3.70
C SER A 124 19.15 -21.78 -2.75
N ASP A 125 18.16 -22.49 -3.29
CA ASP A 125 17.28 -23.42 -2.57
C ASP A 125 18.05 -24.51 -1.79
N PHE A 126 19.32 -24.77 -2.12
CA PHE A 126 20.15 -25.77 -1.44
C PHE A 126 21.06 -25.18 -0.35
N LEU A 127 21.11 -23.85 -0.21
CA LEU A 127 21.82 -23.18 0.89
C LEU A 127 21.42 -23.69 2.29
N PRO A 128 20.14 -24.02 2.59
CA PRO A 128 19.75 -24.54 3.90
C PRO A 128 20.52 -25.80 4.32
N VAL A 129 20.89 -26.66 3.35
CA VAL A 129 21.65 -27.89 3.61
C VAL A 129 23.05 -27.59 4.16
N ALA A 130 23.62 -26.44 3.82
CA ALA A 130 24.95 -26.01 4.23
C ALA A 130 24.95 -24.80 5.18
N TYR A 131 23.78 -24.34 5.64
CA TYR A 131 23.64 -23.09 6.40
C TYR A 131 24.48 -23.06 7.68
N ASN A 132 24.60 -24.19 8.39
CA ASN A 132 25.47 -24.28 9.56
C ASN A 132 26.93 -23.91 9.27
N HIS A 133 27.46 -24.27 8.10
CA HIS A 133 28.82 -23.88 7.72
C HIS A 133 28.93 -22.38 7.46
N ILE A 134 27.93 -21.78 6.82
CA ILE A 134 27.89 -20.33 6.57
C ILE A 134 27.89 -19.57 7.90
N LEU A 135 27.00 -19.96 8.82
CA LEU A 135 26.80 -19.30 10.10
C LEU A 135 27.93 -19.54 11.10
N SER A 136 28.20 -20.82 11.42
CA SER A 136 29.00 -21.20 12.57
C SER A 136 30.49 -21.26 12.28
N GLU A 137 30.88 -21.46 11.02
CA GLU A 137 32.28 -21.62 10.62
C GLU A 137 32.78 -20.44 9.80
N ILE A 138 32.20 -20.23 8.61
CA ILE A 138 32.67 -19.24 7.64
C ILE A 138 32.52 -17.82 8.19
N GLY A 139 31.30 -17.42 8.59
CA GLY A 139 31.03 -16.06 9.10
C GLY A 139 31.70 -15.78 10.44
N ALA A 140 31.72 -16.77 11.35
CA ALA A 140 32.27 -16.57 12.68
C ALA A 140 33.81 -16.57 12.73
N MET A 141 34.53 -17.08 11.71
CA MET A 141 35.97 -17.38 11.81
C MET A 141 36.82 -16.18 12.25
N TYR A 142 36.62 -15.02 11.61
CA TYR A 142 37.39 -13.82 11.90
C TYR A 142 37.17 -13.36 13.33
N TRP A 143 35.91 -13.27 13.75
CA TRP A 143 35.55 -12.87 15.11
C TRP A 143 36.00 -13.89 16.17
N ARG A 144 35.72 -15.18 15.96
CA ARG A 144 36.02 -16.30 16.86
C ARG A 144 37.51 -16.42 17.16
N THR A 145 38.35 -16.00 16.21
CA THR A 145 39.81 -16.05 16.36
C THR A 145 40.44 -14.69 16.65
N ASN A 146 39.63 -13.66 16.93
CA ASN A 146 40.09 -12.29 17.19
C ASN A 146 41.00 -11.76 16.07
N GLY A 147 40.59 -12.00 14.81
CA GLY A 147 41.26 -11.58 13.59
C GLY A 147 42.51 -12.38 13.21
N GLN A 148 42.82 -13.48 13.90
CA GLN A 148 43.98 -14.32 13.60
C GLN A 148 43.78 -15.19 12.34
N TRP A 149 42.55 -15.67 12.12
CA TRP A 149 42.19 -16.50 10.97
C TRP A 149 41.00 -15.89 10.23
N GLU A 150 40.90 -16.16 8.94
CA GLU A 150 39.77 -15.78 8.10
C GLU A 150 39.42 -16.95 7.18
N SER A 151 38.15 -17.06 6.79
CA SER A 151 37.68 -18.07 5.86
C SER A 151 37.12 -17.40 4.60
N PRO A 152 37.98 -16.86 3.70
CA PRO A 152 37.59 -16.15 2.48
C PRO A 152 37.00 -17.09 1.41
N VAL A 153 35.91 -17.77 1.74
CA VAL A 153 35.14 -18.59 0.81
C VAL A 153 34.18 -17.67 0.07
N LEU A 154 34.22 -17.70 -1.27
CA LEU A 154 33.19 -17.13 -2.12
C LEU A 154 32.17 -18.23 -2.44
N ILE A 155 30.94 -18.09 -1.95
CA ILE A 155 29.83 -18.98 -2.26
C ILE A 155 29.06 -18.37 -3.43
N MET A 156 29.06 -19.01 -4.59
CA MET A 156 28.28 -18.59 -5.75
C MET A 156 27.05 -19.47 -5.90
N SER A 157 25.88 -18.85 -6.08
CA SER A 157 24.64 -19.58 -6.32
C SER A 157 23.69 -18.85 -7.24
N ILE A 158 23.04 -19.60 -8.13
CA ILE A 158 22.01 -19.04 -9.00
C ILE A 158 20.68 -18.95 -8.25
N ALA A 159 20.02 -17.80 -8.35
CA ALA A 159 18.88 -17.43 -7.51
C ALA A 159 17.71 -16.84 -8.31
N GLY A 160 16.55 -16.71 -7.68
CA GLY A 160 15.40 -15.97 -8.23
C GLY A 160 14.42 -16.80 -9.04
N GLY A 161 13.20 -16.26 -9.13
CA GLY A 161 12.00 -16.97 -9.55
C GLY A 161 11.43 -16.55 -10.90
N TYR A 162 11.95 -15.52 -11.58
CA TYR A 162 11.37 -15.00 -12.84
C TYR A 162 11.61 -15.88 -14.10
N ARG A 163 11.56 -17.21 -13.99
CA ARG A 163 11.56 -18.16 -15.13
C ARG A 163 10.42 -19.18 -14.99
N PRO A 164 9.77 -19.62 -16.08
CA PRO A 164 8.73 -20.65 -16.03
C PRO A 164 9.20 -22.01 -15.49
N GLY A 165 8.31 -22.71 -14.78
CA GLY A 165 8.48 -24.12 -14.43
C GLY A 165 9.48 -24.43 -13.31
N LEU A 166 9.89 -23.44 -12.53
CA LEU A 166 10.87 -23.63 -11.44
C LEU A 166 10.24 -24.29 -10.20
N GLY A 167 9.03 -23.88 -9.85
CA GLY A 167 8.33 -24.33 -8.65
C GLY A 167 9.09 -23.99 -7.34
N PRO A 168 8.74 -24.67 -6.22
CA PRO A 168 9.19 -24.25 -4.90
C PRO A 168 10.65 -24.59 -4.57
N TYR A 169 11.34 -25.34 -5.45
CA TYR A 169 12.66 -25.93 -5.18
C TYR A 169 13.80 -25.31 -5.99
N HIS A 170 13.51 -24.38 -6.91
CA HIS A 170 14.52 -23.75 -7.78
C HIS A 170 14.30 -22.25 -8.01
N ALA A 171 13.44 -21.63 -7.21
CA ALA A 171 12.96 -20.26 -7.47
C ALA A 171 13.27 -19.28 -6.34
N GLN A 172 13.88 -19.74 -5.25
CA GLN A 172 14.10 -18.90 -4.08
C GLN A 172 15.36 -18.04 -4.23
N THR A 173 15.47 -16.99 -3.41
CA THR A 173 16.68 -16.17 -3.34
C THR A 173 17.39 -16.34 -1.99
N MET A 174 16.63 -16.37 -0.88
CA MET A 174 17.12 -16.56 0.49
C MET A 174 18.25 -15.58 0.90
N GLU A 175 18.34 -14.43 0.25
CA GLU A 175 19.40 -13.45 0.52
C GLU A 175 19.32 -12.89 1.93
N SER A 176 18.10 -12.75 2.46
CA SER A 176 17.89 -12.23 3.82
C SER A 176 18.53 -13.15 4.86
N ILE A 177 18.37 -14.47 4.73
CA ILE A 177 18.96 -15.46 5.65
C ILE A 177 20.49 -15.33 5.67
N CYS A 178 21.12 -15.15 4.51
CA CYS A 178 22.56 -14.92 4.43
C CYS A 178 22.96 -13.55 5.02
N ALA A 179 22.18 -12.50 4.77
CA ALA A 179 22.44 -11.15 5.29
C ALA A 179 22.39 -11.08 6.82
N HIS A 180 21.56 -11.93 7.45
CA HIS A 180 21.49 -12.07 8.90
C HIS A 180 22.75 -12.68 9.53
N VAL A 181 23.66 -13.29 8.75
CA VAL A 181 24.88 -13.93 9.26
C VAL A 181 26.00 -12.90 9.48
N PRO A 182 26.44 -12.66 10.73
CA PRO A 182 27.58 -11.80 10.98
C PRO A 182 28.85 -12.35 10.33
N GLY A 183 29.69 -11.46 9.80
CA GLY A 183 30.97 -11.86 9.19
C GLY A 183 30.89 -12.18 7.69
N VAL A 184 29.70 -12.27 7.11
CA VAL A 184 29.48 -12.58 5.68
C VAL A 184 29.00 -11.34 4.93
N ASP A 185 29.57 -11.08 3.75
CA ASP A 185 29.07 -10.10 2.79
C ASP A 185 28.15 -10.79 1.77
N VAL A 186 27.03 -10.16 1.40
CA VAL A 186 26.00 -10.73 0.52
C VAL A 186 25.76 -9.81 -0.67
N PHE A 187 25.79 -10.38 -1.87
CA PHE A 187 25.75 -9.68 -3.14
C PHE A 187 24.68 -10.25 -4.05
N MET A 188 24.01 -9.38 -4.80
CA MET A 188 23.09 -9.77 -5.86
C MET A 188 23.14 -8.75 -7.02
N PRO A 189 23.99 -8.95 -8.04
CA PRO A 189 24.13 -8.01 -9.15
C PRO A 189 22.89 -7.99 -10.05
N SER A 190 22.63 -6.85 -10.68
CA SER A 190 21.57 -6.70 -11.69
C SER A 190 22.11 -6.52 -13.11
N THR A 191 23.41 -6.27 -13.30
CA THR A 191 24.03 -6.04 -14.62
C THR A 191 25.27 -6.90 -14.82
N ALA A 192 25.66 -7.13 -16.08
CA ALA A 192 26.88 -7.88 -16.40
C ALA A 192 28.15 -7.22 -15.84
N ALA A 193 28.20 -5.88 -15.89
CA ALA A 193 29.32 -5.10 -15.35
C ALA A 193 29.41 -5.18 -13.82
N ASP A 194 28.27 -5.14 -13.12
CA ASP A 194 28.27 -5.30 -11.67
C ASP A 194 28.73 -6.69 -11.27
N ALA A 195 28.30 -7.72 -12.02
CA ALA A 195 28.69 -9.09 -11.70
C ALA A 195 30.22 -9.27 -11.79
N ALA A 196 30.85 -8.82 -12.87
CA ALA A 196 32.31 -8.86 -13.00
C ALA A 196 33.01 -7.98 -11.95
N GLY A 197 32.55 -6.73 -11.78
CA GLY A 197 33.18 -5.78 -10.85
C GLY A 197 33.09 -6.18 -9.38
N LEU A 198 31.95 -6.75 -8.95
CA LEU A 198 31.78 -7.27 -7.59
C LEU A 198 32.61 -8.54 -7.36
N LEU A 199 32.71 -9.45 -8.33
CA LEU A 199 33.57 -10.64 -8.19
C LEU A 199 35.04 -10.25 -7.97
N ASN A 200 35.53 -9.22 -8.68
CA ASN A 200 36.86 -8.67 -8.43
C ASN A 200 36.97 -8.02 -7.05
N ALA A 201 35.97 -7.22 -6.64
CA ALA A 201 35.97 -6.59 -5.33
C ALA A 201 35.95 -7.60 -4.17
N ILE A 202 35.20 -8.70 -4.33
CA ILE A 202 35.17 -9.82 -3.38
C ILE A 202 36.56 -10.44 -3.24
N ALA A 203 37.19 -10.78 -4.37
CA ALA A 203 38.53 -11.37 -4.37
C ALA A 203 39.56 -10.47 -3.67
N GLU A 204 39.46 -9.15 -3.84
CA GLU A 204 40.33 -8.17 -3.19
C GLU A 204 40.05 -7.98 -1.71
N SER A 205 38.78 -8.07 -1.30
CA SER A 205 38.40 -7.92 0.11
C SER A 205 38.97 -9.06 0.97
N GLY A 206 39.06 -10.26 0.39
CA GLY A 206 39.38 -11.48 1.11
C GLY A 206 38.41 -11.75 2.26
N ARG A 207 37.14 -11.30 2.15
CA ARG A 207 36.10 -11.58 3.14
C ARG A 207 35.23 -12.75 2.71
N PRO A 208 34.66 -13.52 3.66
CA PRO A 208 33.64 -14.49 3.34
C PRO A 208 32.44 -13.85 2.64
N SER A 209 32.04 -14.39 1.50
CA SER A 209 31.07 -13.74 0.61
C SER A 209 30.06 -14.72 0.02
N VAL A 210 28.80 -14.31 -0.06
CA VAL A 210 27.72 -15.01 -0.77
C VAL A 210 27.33 -14.17 -1.98
N PHE A 211 27.43 -14.74 -3.16
CA PHE A 211 27.15 -14.09 -4.44
C PHE A 211 26.00 -14.81 -5.13
N LEU A 212 24.82 -14.18 -5.09
CA LEU A 212 23.59 -14.71 -5.65
C LEU A 212 23.34 -14.06 -7.01
N PHE A 213 23.29 -14.84 -8.09
CA PHE A 213 23.10 -14.28 -9.44
C PHE A 213 21.73 -14.66 -10.03
N PRO A 214 20.92 -13.70 -10.51
CA PRO A 214 19.53 -13.99 -10.91
C PRO A 214 19.39 -14.79 -12.22
N LYS A 215 18.58 -15.86 -12.20
CA LYS A 215 18.28 -16.72 -13.37
C LYS A 215 17.71 -15.97 -14.58
N SER A 216 16.97 -14.90 -14.34
CA SER A 216 16.39 -14.08 -15.41
C SER A 216 17.44 -13.29 -16.18
N LEU A 217 18.54 -12.88 -15.54
CA LEU A 217 19.49 -11.90 -16.06
C LEU A 217 20.74 -12.50 -16.71
N ILE A 218 21.09 -13.75 -16.38
CA ILE A 218 22.36 -14.37 -16.83
C ILE A 218 22.57 -14.36 -18.35
N ASN A 219 21.50 -14.45 -19.13
CA ASN A 219 21.52 -14.52 -20.60
C ASN A 219 20.92 -13.27 -21.25
N ASP A 220 20.67 -12.21 -20.49
CA ASP A 220 20.14 -10.96 -21.03
C ASP A 220 21.21 -10.30 -21.93
N ARG A 221 20.88 -10.20 -23.23
CA ARG A 221 21.76 -9.60 -24.25
C ARG A 221 21.56 -8.08 -24.39
N SER A 222 20.52 -7.52 -23.76
CA SER A 222 20.35 -6.06 -23.68
C SER A 222 21.28 -5.43 -22.63
N ASN A 223 21.80 -6.24 -21.70
CA ASN A 223 22.65 -5.80 -20.60
C ASN A 223 24.03 -6.51 -20.64
N THR A 224 24.86 -6.10 -21.60
CA THR A 224 26.21 -6.66 -21.79
C THR A 224 27.31 -5.74 -21.22
N THR A 225 28.50 -6.30 -21.04
CA THR A 225 29.72 -5.57 -20.66
C THR A 225 30.88 -5.88 -21.61
N SER A 226 31.95 -5.09 -21.51
CA SER A 226 33.17 -5.22 -22.30
C SER A 226 34.05 -6.39 -21.82
N ALA A 227 34.96 -6.84 -22.69
CA ALA A 227 35.80 -8.01 -22.43
C ALA A 227 36.92 -7.78 -21.40
N ASP A 228 37.19 -6.54 -21.00
CA ASP A 228 38.24 -6.19 -20.02
C ASP A 228 37.80 -6.39 -18.56
N VAL A 229 37.16 -7.54 -18.29
CA VAL A 229 36.54 -7.89 -17.01
C VAL A 229 37.51 -7.80 -15.82
N GLU A 230 38.80 -8.00 -16.02
CA GLU A 230 39.83 -7.94 -14.97
C GLU A 230 40.09 -6.51 -14.44
N LYS A 231 39.68 -5.48 -15.19
CA LYS A 231 39.73 -4.08 -14.73
C LYS A 231 38.46 -3.65 -14.02
N GLN A 232 37.35 -4.35 -14.26
CA GLN A 232 36.04 -3.98 -13.73
C GLN A 232 36.03 -4.07 -12.21
N TYR A 233 35.44 -3.07 -11.56
CA TYR A 233 35.45 -2.95 -10.11
C TYR A 233 34.22 -2.21 -9.64
N VAL A 234 33.50 -2.79 -8.68
CA VAL A 234 32.37 -2.16 -7.99
C VAL A 234 32.67 -2.16 -6.49
N PRO A 235 32.70 -1.00 -5.82
CA PRO A 235 32.95 -0.93 -4.39
C PRO A 235 31.88 -1.70 -3.58
N ILE A 236 32.32 -2.56 -2.66
CA ILE A 236 31.43 -3.29 -1.74
C ILE A 236 30.65 -2.30 -0.87
N GLY A 237 29.33 -2.51 -0.77
CA GLY A 237 28.43 -1.68 0.02
C GLY A 237 28.13 -0.31 -0.58
N LYS A 238 28.33 -0.15 -1.89
CA LYS A 238 27.91 1.04 -2.64
C LYS A 238 26.80 0.72 -3.63
N ALA A 239 25.66 1.38 -3.43
CA ALA A 239 24.51 1.31 -4.32
C ALA A 239 24.74 2.19 -5.56
N ARG A 240 23.96 1.97 -6.60
CA ARG A 240 23.90 2.82 -7.80
C ARG A 240 22.50 3.38 -7.96
N ILE A 241 22.41 4.69 -8.16
CA ILE A 241 21.21 5.32 -8.69
C ILE A 241 21.21 5.09 -10.19
N THR A 242 20.37 4.18 -10.68
CA THR A 242 20.26 3.84 -12.11
C THR A 242 19.46 4.88 -12.86
N ARG A 243 18.47 5.48 -12.19
CA ARG A 243 17.64 6.56 -12.71
C ARG A 243 17.46 7.62 -11.64
N ALA A 244 17.81 8.87 -11.94
CA ALA A 244 17.57 9.99 -11.03
C ALA A 244 16.08 10.37 -11.03
N GLY A 245 15.54 10.69 -9.85
CA GLY A 245 14.16 11.10 -9.70
C GLY A 245 13.91 11.92 -8.44
N GLN A 246 12.68 12.39 -8.28
CA GLN A 246 12.28 13.31 -7.22
C GLN A 246 10.92 13.00 -6.60
N ASP A 247 10.07 12.18 -7.25
CA ASP A 247 8.68 12.00 -6.83
C ASP A 247 8.49 10.76 -5.93
N ILE A 248 9.26 9.70 -6.17
CA ILE A 248 9.26 8.45 -5.39
C ILE A 248 10.61 7.75 -5.55
N THR A 249 11.08 7.05 -4.52
CA THR A 249 12.28 6.20 -4.58
C THR A 249 11.87 4.73 -4.68
N LEU A 250 12.43 4.00 -5.64
CA LEU A 250 12.38 2.55 -5.75
C LEU A 250 13.76 1.98 -5.41
N VAL A 251 13.83 1.13 -4.38
CA VAL A 251 15.06 0.42 -4.01
C VAL A 251 14.90 -1.07 -4.30
N SER A 252 15.84 -1.64 -5.05
CA SER A 252 15.85 -3.06 -5.37
C SER A 252 17.28 -3.58 -5.59
N TYR A 253 17.39 -4.84 -6.01
CA TYR A 253 18.61 -5.54 -6.37
C TYR A 253 18.25 -6.80 -7.17
N GLY A 254 19.22 -7.32 -7.93
CA GLY A 254 19.04 -8.58 -8.64
C GLY A 254 17.88 -8.61 -9.63
N GLY A 255 17.11 -9.71 -9.62
CA GLY A 255 16.08 -10.00 -10.61
C GLY A 255 14.87 -9.06 -10.58
N ALA A 256 14.68 -8.32 -9.49
CA ALA A 256 13.61 -7.34 -9.34
C ALA A 256 13.96 -5.94 -9.90
N MET A 257 15.23 -5.70 -10.27
CA MET A 257 15.63 -4.42 -10.88
C MET A 257 14.90 -4.10 -12.20
N PRO A 258 14.76 -5.02 -13.17
CA PRO A 258 13.97 -4.76 -14.38
C PRO A 258 12.51 -4.40 -14.11
N VAL A 259 11.92 -4.91 -13.02
CA VAL A 259 10.56 -4.53 -12.61
C VAL A 259 10.51 -3.05 -12.21
N CYS A 260 11.49 -2.60 -11.42
CA CYS A 260 11.59 -1.21 -10.99
C CYS A 260 11.84 -0.25 -12.16
N GLU A 261 12.74 -0.61 -13.08
CA GLU A 261 13.01 0.20 -14.28
C GLU A 261 11.77 0.34 -15.16
N ARG A 262 11.07 -0.78 -15.46
CA ARG A 262 9.80 -0.74 -16.22
C ARG A 262 8.73 0.10 -15.53
N THR A 263 8.60 -0.01 -14.20
CA THR A 263 7.68 0.83 -13.43
C THR A 263 8.07 2.31 -13.52
N ALA A 264 9.34 2.64 -13.44
CA ALA A 264 9.82 4.01 -13.57
C ALA A 264 9.63 4.58 -14.99
N GLU A 265 9.78 3.76 -16.02
CA GLU A 265 9.46 4.11 -17.42
C GLU A 265 7.98 4.44 -17.58
N ALA A 266 7.09 3.56 -17.09
CA ALA A 266 5.64 3.78 -17.16
C ALA A 266 5.22 5.08 -16.43
N LEU A 267 5.75 5.32 -15.23
CA LEU A 267 5.51 6.57 -14.49
C LEU A 267 6.03 7.81 -15.25
N ALA A 268 7.12 7.68 -16.00
CA ALA A 268 7.69 8.77 -16.78
C ALA A 268 6.77 9.23 -17.92
N GLU A 269 5.92 8.35 -18.47
CA GLU A 269 4.99 8.67 -19.55
C GLU A 269 3.98 9.75 -19.15
N ILE A 270 3.61 9.79 -17.86
CA ILE A 270 2.76 10.83 -17.28
C ILE A 270 3.57 11.96 -16.61
N GLY A 271 4.90 11.92 -16.72
CA GLY A 271 5.82 12.90 -16.17
C GLY A 271 6.09 12.75 -14.67
N VAL A 272 5.97 11.55 -14.11
CA VAL A 272 6.43 11.23 -12.75
C VAL A 272 7.83 10.63 -12.84
N ASN A 273 8.77 11.17 -12.08
CA ASN A 273 10.16 10.78 -12.07
C ASN A 273 10.51 10.00 -10.81
N ALA A 274 10.44 8.67 -10.91
CA ALA A 274 10.93 7.76 -9.89
C ALA A 274 12.47 7.72 -9.89
N GLU A 275 13.06 7.85 -8.69
CA GLU A 275 14.47 7.52 -8.48
C GLU A 275 14.61 6.02 -8.28
N VAL A 276 15.44 5.36 -9.09
CA VAL A 276 15.66 3.91 -8.99
C VAL A 276 17.06 3.66 -8.44
N ILE A 277 17.14 2.85 -7.40
CA ILE A 277 18.38 2.48 -6.70
C ILE A 277 18.55 0.97 -6.78
N ASP A 278 19.69 0.56 -7.33
CA ASP A 278 20.20 -0.79 -7.25
C ASP A 278 21.19 -0.90 -6.09
N LEU A 279 20.87 -1.71 -5.07
CA LEU A 279 21.76 -1.90 -3.93
C LEU A 279 23.06 -2.60 -4.31
N ARG A 280 23.04 -3.54 -5.28
CA ARG A 280 24.13 -4.43 -5.68
C ARG A 280 24.67 -5.35 -4.55
N THR A 281 25.07 -4.75 -3.45
CA THR A 281 25.43 -5.39 -2.18
C THR A 281 24.21 -5.38 -1.27
N VAL A 282 23.66 -6.56 -0.98
CA VAL A 282 22.53 -6.74 -0.05
C VAL A 282 23.00 -6.53 1.39
N PHE A 283 24.21 -6.97 1.74
CA PHE A 283 24.79 -6.68 3.05
C PHE A 283 26.33 -6.65 3.00
N PRO A 284 27.00 -5.62 3.55
CA PRO A 284 26.43 -4.38 4.10
C PRO A 284 25.85 -3.51 2.98
N TRP A 285 24.60 -3.06 3.15
CA TRP A 285 23.94 -2.22 2.15
C TRP A 285 24.28 -0.74 2.35
N ASP A 286 24.07 0.06 1.30
CA ASP A 286 24.39 1.48 1.28
C ASP A 286 23.29 2.33 1.93
N GLU A 287 23.25 2.31 3.27
CA GLU A 287 22.28 3.08 4.07
C GLU A 287 22.25 4.56 3.69
N GLU A 288 23.41 5.16 3.43
CA GLU A 288 23.56 6.59 3.16
C GLU A 288 22.82 7.01 1.89
N THR A 289 23.04 6.28 0.79
CA THR A 289 22.42 6.56 -0.51
C THR A 289 20.91 6.42 -0.44
N VAL A 290 20.41 5.35 0.19
CA VAL A 290 18.97 5.11 0.33
C VAL A 290 18.31 6.14 1.25
N LEU A 291 18.92 6.48 2.39
CA LEU A 291 18.40 7.52 3.29
C LEU A 291 18.34 8.88 2.60
N ALA A 292 19.38 9.26 1.86
CA ALA A 292 19.43 10.52 1.13
C ALA A 292 18.32 10.59 0.07
N SER A 293 18.12 9.51 -0.69
CA SER A 293 17.06 9.41 -1.69
C SER A 293 15.67 9.43 -1.08
N ALA A 294 15.43 8.62 -0.05
CA ALA A 294 14.13 8.53 0.62
C ALA A 294 13.72 9.88 1.25
N LYS A 295 14.66 10.62 1.84
CA LYS A 295 14.41 11.98 2.32
C LYS A 295 14.13 12.97 1.20
N LYS A 296 14.80 12.82 0.05
CA LYS A 296 14.61 13.69 -1.11
C LYS A 296 13.22 13.53 -1.72
N THR A 297 12.73 12.30 -1.85
CA THR A 297 11.47 12.00 -2.52
C THR A 297 10.26 11.96 -1.56
N GLY A 298 10.51 11.75 -0.27
CA GLY A 298 9.48 11.61 0.77
C GLY A 298 8.67 10.31 0.68
N LYS A 299 8.96 9.44 -0.31
CA LYS A 299 8.26 8.18 -0.55
C LYS A 299 9.25 7.12 -1.01
N LEU A 300 9.23 5.95 -0.38
CA LEU A 300 10.12 4.84 -0.66
C LEU A 300 9.33 3.54 -0.85
N ILE A 301 9.61 2.80 -1.92
CA ILE A 301 9.19 1.41 -2.08
C ILE A 301 10.43 0.53 -2.17
N VAL A 302 10.47 -0.51 -1.34
CA VAL A 302 11.48 -1.58 -1.46
C VAL A 302 10.87 -2.76 -2.21
N VAL A 303 11.53 -3.21 -3.28
CA VAL A 303 11.08 -4.30 -4.14
C VAL A 303 12.11 -5.44 -4.12
N HIS A 304 11.73 -6.64 -3.68
CA HIS A 304 12.64 -7.80 -3.68
C HIS A 304 11.89 -9.14 -3.74
N GLU A 305 12.56 -10.18 -4.27
CA GLU A 305 11.97 -11.51 -4.53
C GLU A 305 11.78 -12.37 -3.27
N ASP A 306 12.51 -12.11 -2.18
CA ASP A 306 12.38 -12.87 -0.94
C ASP A 306 11.09 -12.57 -0.18
N ASN A 307 10.86 -13.30 0.91
CA ASN A 307 9.69 -13.18 1.78
C ASN A 307 9.46 -11.77 2.30
N GLN A 308 8.17 -11.42 2.46
CA GLN A 308 7.76 -10.20 3.13
C GLN A 308 8.21 -10.19 4.59
N THR A 309 8.04 -11.30 5.32
CA THR A 309 8.46 -11.41 6.70
C THR A 309 9.96 -11.69 6.77
N ALA A 310 10.66 -10.88 7.59
CA ALA A 310 12.11 -10.95 7.78
C ALA A 310 12.97 -10.81 6.50
N GLY A 311 12.38 -10.33 5.39
CA GLY A 311 13.12 -9.92 4.20
C GLY A 311 13.85 -8.59 4.39
N MET A 312 14.77 -8.28 3.48
CA MET A 312 15.58 -7.05 3.53
C MET A 312 14.75 -5.76 3.51
N GLY A 313 13.56 -5.78 2.92
CA GLY A 313 12.65 -4.64 2.98
C GLY A 313 12.25 -4.25 4.40
N GLY A 314 12.23 -5.20 5.35
CA GLY A 314 11.99 -4.92 6.76
C GLY A 314 13.14 -4.12 7.41
N GLU A 315 14.38 -4.52 7.16
CA GLU A 315 15.59 -3.83 7.65
C GLU A 315 15.69 -2.40 7.10
N ILE A 316 15.48 -2.24 5.80
CA ILE A 316 15.50 -0.92 5.15
C ILE A 316 14.38 -0.05 5.72
N ALA A 317 13.15 -0.56 5.84
CA ALA A 317 12.03 0.20 6.40
C ALA A 317 12.28 0.62 7.86
N ALA A 318 12.83 -0.27 8.69
CA ALA A 318 13.19 0.04 10.07
C ALA A 318 14.26 1.14 10.13
N THR A 319 15.31 1.03 9.30
CA THR A 319 16.37 2.05 9.23
C THR A 319 15.84 3.41 8.80
N ILE A 320 14.93 3.45 7.81
CA ILE A 320 14.27 4.70 7.41
C ILE A 320 13.44 5.26 8.56
N ALA A 321 12.61 4.45 9.23
CA ALA A 321 11.80 4.93 10.34
C ALA A 321 12.65 5.51 11.49
N GLU A 322 13.76 4.87 11.82
CA GLU A 322 14.67 5.31 12.89
C GLU A 322 15.47 6.57 12.53
N ARG A 323 15.88 6.73 11.27
CA ARG A 323 16.87 7.74 10.86
C ARG A 323 16.34 8.85 9.94
N ALA A 324 15.17 8.66 9.36
CA ALA A 324 14.49 9.68 8.54
C ALA A 324 13.33 10.36 9.27
N GLY A 325 12.83 9.82 10.39
CA GLY A 325 11.68 10.38 11.12
C GLY A 325 10.34 10.11 10.43
N ASN A 326 9.27 10.79 10.85
CA ASN A 326 7.90 10.62 10.32
C ASN A 326 7.68 11.32 8.96
N GLU A 327 8.74 11.60 8.19
CA GLU A 327 8.70 12.40 6.96
C GLU A 327 8.61 11.56 5.68
N VAL A 328 8.95 10.26 5.76
CA VAL A 328 9.03 9.37 4.60
C VAL A 328 7.93 8.30 4.69
N GLN A 329 7.11 8.21 3.65
CA GLN A 329 6.19 7.08 3.49
C GLN A 329 6.94 5.88 2.94
N VAL A 330 6.83 4.73 3.60
CA VAL A 330 7.54 3.50 3.19
C VAL A 330 6.54 2.40 2.87
N ALA A 331 6.69 1.79 1.70
CA ALA A 331 5.99 0.55 1.34
C ALA A 331 6.96 -0.52 0.84
N ARG A 332 6.46 -1.74 0.72
CA ARG A 332 7.22 -2.90 0.26
C ARG A 332 6.41 -3.68 -0.77
N VAL A 333 7.06 -4.12 -1.84
CA VAL A 333 6.48 -5.03 -2.83
C VAL A 333 7.36 -6.27 -2.90
N THR A 334 6.90 -7.32 -2.24
CA THR A 334 7.67 -8.56 -2.00
C THR A 334 6.82 -9.78 -2.28
N ARG A 335 7.45 -10.95 -2.26
CA ARG A 335 6.72 -12.21 -2.20
C ARG A 335 5.94 -12.29 -0.87
N PRO A 336 4.65 -12.68 -0.85
CA PRO A 336 3.97 -13.03 0.39
C PRO A 336 4.66 -14.24 1.05
N ASP A 337 4.35 -14.51 2.32
CA ASP A 337 4.96 -15.61 3.10
C ASP A 337 4.42 -16.98 2.67
N THR A 338 4.71 -17.35 1.42
CA THR A 338 4.28 -18.58 0.75
C THR A 338 5.37 -19.08 -0.22
N TYR A 339 5.14 -20.23 -0.84
CA TYR A 339 6.04 -20.82 -1.82
C TYR A 339 5.75 -20.34 -3.23
N ILE A 340 6.76 -20.45 -4.10
CA ILE A 340 6.62 -20.14 -5.52
C ILE A 340 5.96 -21.35 -6.23
N PRO A 341 4.76 -21.18 -6.81
CA PRO A 341 4.06 -22.25 -7.51
C PRO A 341 4.75 -22.61 -8.84
N TYR A 342 4.47 -23.81 -9.35
CA TYR A 342 4.99 -24.26 -10.65
C TYR A 342 4.31 -23.56 -11.83
N ASP A 343 3.00 -23.30 -11.72
CA ASP A 343 2.27 -22.56 -12.74
C ASP A 343 2.80 -21.12 -12.83
N PHE A 344 3.17 -20.71 -14.03
CA PHE A 344 3.86 -19.44 -14.23
C PHE A 344 2.95 -18.22 -13.98
N SER A 345 1.65 -18.33 -14.25
CA SER A 345 0.72 -17.22 -14.00
C SER A 345 0.58 -16.96 -12.50
N CYS A 346 0.39 -18.03 -11.72
CA CYS A 346 0.39 -17.96 -10.25
C CYS A 346 1.76 -17.53 -9.70
N GLN A 347 2.86 -17.92 -10.36
CA GLN A 347 4.20 -17.54 -9.96
C GLN A 347 4.42 -16.03 -10.08
N ILE A 348 3.98 -15.42 -11.19
CA ILE A 348 4.07 -13.97 -11.40
C ILE A 348 3.18 -13.22 -10.41
N GLU A 349 2.00 -13.76 -10.06
CA GLU A 349 1.12 -13.16 -9.05
C GLU A 349 1.76 -13.15 -7.65
N VAL A 350 2.45 -14.24 -7.30
CA VAL A 350 3.16 -14.39 -6.02
C VAL A 350 4.43 -13.53 -5.97
N LEU A 351 5.21 -13.48 -7.04
CA LEU A 351 6.42 -12.67 -7.11
C LEU A 351 6.09 -11.15 -7.17
N PRO A 352 7.05 -10.27 -6.81
CA PRO A 352 6.94 -8.85 -7.15
C PRO A 352 6.79 -8.72 -8.66
N SER A 353 5.80 -7.97 -9.12
CA SER A 353 5.47 -7.87 -10.55
C SER A 353 5.42 -6.41 -11.00
N PHE A 354 5.49 -6.17 -12.31
CA PHE A 354 5.34 -4.81 -12.85
C PHE A 354 4.00 -4.21 -12.43
N LYS A 355 2.93 -4.98 -12.53
CA LYS A 355 1.59 -4.57 -12.11
C LYS A 355 1.54 -4.16 -10.64
N ARG A 356 1.96 -5.06 -9.73
CA ARG A 356 1.92 -4.79 -8.28
C ARG A 356 2.80 -3.61 -7.88
N THR A 357 3.95 -3.45 -8.53
CA THR A 357 4.89 -2.36 -8.26
C THR A 357 4.32 -1.03 -8.74
N LEU A 358 3.74 -0.99 -9.94
CA LEU A 358 3.12 0.21 -10.48
C LEU A 358 1.87 0.63 -9.69
N GLU A 359 1.01 -0.32 -9.33
CA GLU A 359 -0.16 -0.09 -8.47
C GLU A 359 0.24 0.54 -7.14
N LYS A 360 1.28 0.00 -6.48
CA LYS A 360 1.77 0.56 -5.21
C LYS A 360 2.40 1.94 -5.39
N CYS A 361 3.07 2.21 -6.52
CA CYS A 361 3.56 3.56 -6.83
C CYS A 361 2.39 4.54 -6.99
N CYS A 362 1.38 4.17 -7.77
CA CYS A 362 0.21 5.01 -8.03
C CYS A 362 -0.57 5.29 -6.73
N GLU A 363 -0.73 4.29 -5.86
CA GLU A 363 -1.31 4.44 -4.51
C GLU A 363 -0.54 5.47 -3.67
N LEU A 364 0.79 5.40 -3.62
CA LEU A 364 1.59 6.35 -2.84
C LEU A 364 1.66 7.75 -3.48
N LEU A 365 1.46 7.86 -4.78
CA LEU A 365 1.53 9.11 -5.54
C LEU A 365 0.17 9.75 -5.83
N ASP A 366 -0.91 9.16 -5.33
CA ASP A 366 -2.30 9.58 -5.61
C ASP A 366 -2.62 9.68 -7.11
N ILE A 367 -2.12 8.71 -7.91
CA ILE A 367 -2.37 8.59 -9.35
C ILE A 367 -3.49 7.59 -9.58
N ASP A 368 -4.49 7.96 -10.38
CA ASP A 368 -5.54 7.03 -10.78
C ASP A 368 -5.00 6.10 -11.88
N LEU A 369 -5.04 4.79 -11.65
CA LEU A 369 -4.54 3.75 -12.55
C LEU A 369 -5.67 2.79 -12.94
N HIS A 370 -5.83 2.54 -14.24
CA HIS A 370 -6.66 1.46 -14.75
C HIS A 370 -5.90 0.64 -15.81
N TRP A 371 -6.28 -0.62 -15.96
CA TRP A 371 -5.65 -1.55 -16.91
C TRP A 371 -6.60 -1.83 -18.07
N GLU A 372 -6.18 -1.53 -19.29
CA GLU A 372 -6.87 -2.01 -20.49
C GLU A 372 -6.46 -3.45 -20.77
N LYS A 373 -7.43 -4.36 -20.74
CA LYS A 373 -7.19 -5.78 -21.05
C LYS A 373 -6.86 -5.96 -22.54
N PRO A 374 -5.93 -6.86 -22.89
CA PRO A 374 -5.81 -7.32 -24.27
C PRO A 374 -7.14 -7.97 -24.71
N VAL A 375 -7.56 -7.67 -25.95
CA VAL A 375 -8.82 -8.14 -26.56
C VAL A 375 -8.93 -9.66 -26.41
N GLU A 376 -9.97 -10.14 -25.72
CA GLU A 376 -10.29 -11.57 -25.67
C GLU A 376 -10.65 -12.05 -27.09
N GLU A 377 -10.06 -13.16 -27.53
CA GLU A 377 -10.34 -13.75 -28.86
C GLU A 377 -11.85 -14.03 -28.99
N GLU A 378 -12.45 -13.66 -30.13
CA GLU A 378 -13.88 -13.82 -30.38
C GLU A 378 -14.33 -15.27 -30.11
N ALA A 379 -15.39 -15.42 -29.31
CA ALA A 379 -15.98 -16.72 -29.00
C ALA A 379 -16.30 -17.49 -30.29
N GLY A 380 -15.68 -18.67 -30.45
CA GLY A 380 -15.83 -19.52 -31.64
C GLY A 380 -14.67 -19.43 -32.66
N SER A 381 -13.62 -18.65 -32.38
CA SER A 381 -12.40 -18.63 -33.20
C SER A 381 -11.13 -18.80 -32.38
N VAL A 382 -10.21 -19.65 -32.87
CA VAL A 382 -8.90 -19.92 -32.27
C VAL A 382 -7.82 -19.37 -33.20
N THR A 383 -6.97 -18.47 -32.69
CA THR A 383 -5.87 -17.91 -33.49
C THR A 383 -4.59 -18.72 -33.34
N VAL A 384 -4.09 -19.29 -34.44
CA VAL A 384 -2.78 -19.94 -34.48
C VAL A 384 -1.71 -18.87 -34.69
N LYS A 385 -0.81 -18.74 -33.70
CA LYS A 385 0.29 -17.75 -33.68
C LYS A 385 1.63 -18.40 -34.01
N ALA A 386 2.51 -17.65 -34.67
CA ALA A 386 3.91 -18.00 -34.94
C ALA A 386 4.64 -18.48 -33.68
N ILE A 387 5.33 -19.62 -33.76
CA ILE A 387 6.07 -20.24 -32.65
C ILE A 387 7.52 -20.45 -33.07
N GLY A 388 8.47 -20.04 -32.22
CA GLY A 388 9.89 -20.33 -32.39
C GLY A 388 10.29 -21.71 -31.91
N SER A 389 11.46 -22.19 -32.35
CA SER A 389 12.05 -23.46 -31.92
C SER A 389 12.67 -23.40 -30.51
N SER A 390 12.94 -22.19 -30.01
CA SER A 390 13.52 -21.90 -28.70
C SER A 390 12.92 -20.62 -28.10
N PRO A 391 12.86 -20.47 -26.76
CA PRO A 391 12.44 -19.21 -26.12
C PRO A 391 13.30 -17.99 -26.46
N SER A 392 14.45 -18.20 -27.13
CA SER A 392 15.34 -17.13 -27.60
C SER A 392 15.02 -16.62 -29.01
N ASP A 393 14.12 -17.27 -29.74
CA ASP A 393 13.86 -16.93 -31.14
C ASP A 393 12.91 -15.73 -31.19
N GLU A 394 13.37 -14.63 -31.77
CA GLU A 394 12.56 -13.40 -31.91
C GLU A 394 11.72 -13.39 -33.19
N THR A 395 12.25 -13.98 -34.27
CA THR A 395 11.59 -14.05 -35.59
C THR A 395 11.65 -15.44 -36.20
N ILE A 396 10.65 -15.78 -37.01
CA ILE A 396 10.58 -17.01 -37.82
C ILE A 396 10.23 -16.65 -39.27
N THR A 397 10.65 -17.48 -40.22
CA THR A 397 10.27 -17.36 -41.63
C THR A 397 9.30 -18.47 -42.00
N VAL A 398 8.19 -18.15 -42.66
CA VAL A 398 7.23 -19.15 -43.13
C VAL A 398 7.81 -19.85 -44.36
N ALA A 399 8.27 -21.10 -44.21
CA ALA A 399 8.90 -21.86 -45.29
C ALA A 399 7.85 -22.45 -46.26
N SER A 400 6.76 -22.97 -45.73
CA SER A 400 5.62 -23.42 -46.52
C SER A 400 4.31 -23.35 -45.75
N LEU A 401 3.22 -23.03 -46.43
CA LEU A 401 1.87 -23.02 -45.87
C LEU A 401 1.06 -24.14 -46.51
N LEU A 402 0.55 -25.06 -45.69
CA LEU A 402 -0.03 -26.32 -46.15
C LEU A 402 -1.57 -26.33 -46.14
N VAL A 403 -2.20 -25.24 -45.70
CA VAL A 403 -3.65 -25.11 -45.55
C VAL A 403 -4.19 -23.87 -46.23
N SER A 404 -5.46 -23.92 -46.66
CA SER A 404 -6.17 -22.80 -47.31
C SER A 404 -7.43 -22.39 -46.55
N ALA A 405 -7.88 -21.14 -46.73
CA ALA A 405 -9.14 -20.66 -46.14
C ALA A 405 -10.34 -21.50 -46.63
N GLY A 406 -11.22 -21.89 -45.69
CA GLY A 406 -12.36 -22.77 -45.92
C GLY A 406 -12.07 -24.27 -45.81
N GLU A 407 -10.82 -24.67 -45.57
CA GLU A 407 -10.43 -26.06 -45.38
C GLU A 407 -10.77 -26.56 -43.97
N THR A 408 -11.29 -27.79 -43.87
CA THR A 408 -11.56 -28.45 -42.60
C THR A 408 -10.37 -29.29 -42.17
N ILE A 409 -9.89 -29.09 -40.94
CA ILE A 409 -8.70 -29.74 -40.39
C ILE A 409 -9.01 -30.38 -39.04
N ALA A 410 -8.30 -31.47 -38.72
CA ALA A 410 -8.34 -32.12 -37.42
C ALA A 410 -7.26 -31.56 -36.48
N GLU A 411 -7.42 -31.76 -35.17
CA GLU A 411 -6.37 -31.50 -34.20
C GLU A 411 -5.10 -32.31 -34.55
N GLY A 412 -3.95 -31.65 -34.58
CA GLY A 412 -2.67 -32.26 -34.95
C GLY A 412 -2.31 -32.21 -36.44
N ASP A 413 -3.21 -31.77 -37.32
CA ASP A 413 -2.91 -31.62 -38.75
C ASP A 413 -1.86 -30.52 -39.00
N LEU A 414 -0.99 -30.74 -39.98
CA LEU A 414 0.08 -29.81 -40.35
C LEU A 414 -0.48 -28.55 -41.02
N ILE A 415 -0.17 -27.38 -40.46
CA ILE A 415 -0.62 -26.08 -40.93
C ILE A 415 0.46 -25.39 -41.77
N ALA A 416 1.68 -25.33 -41.24
CA ALA A 416 2.78 -24.61 -41.86
C ALA A 416 4.11 -25.21 -41.41
N SER A 417 5.12 -25.14 -42.27
CA SER A 417 6.51 -25.37 -41.87
C SER A 417 7.21 -24.01 -41.76
N VAL A 418 7.91 -23.78 -40.65
CA VAL A 418 8.57 -22.51 -40.34
C VAL A 418 10.06 -22.72 -40.03
N GLU A 419 10.90 -21.80 -40.47
CA GLU A 419 12.33 -21.78 -40.18
C GLU A 419 12.66 -20.71 -39.14
N ALA A 420 13.30 -21.12 -38.05
CA ALA A 420 13.89 -20.24 -37.04
C ALA A 420 15.42 -20.36 -37.08
N ASP A 421 16.13 -19.46 -36.40
CA ASP A 421 17.60 -19.35 -36.40
C ASP A 421 18.36 -20.66 -36.12
N LYS A 422 17.73 -21.61 -35.41
CA LYS A 422 18.38 -22.84 -34.93
C LYS A 422 17.80 -24.13 -35.48
N ALA A 423 16.59 -24.12 -36.03
CA ALA A 423 15.92 -25.31 -36.57
C ALA A 423 14.68 -24.94 -37.41
N SER A 424 14.33 -25.84 -38.35
CA SER A 424 13.01 -25.89 -38.98
C SER A 424 12.02 -26.64 -38.09
N MET A 425 10.79 -26.15 -38.00
CA MET A 425 9.73 -26.74 -37.18
C MET A 425 8.40 -26.72 -37.91
N ASP A 426 7.59 -27.73 -37.63
CA ASP A 426 6.24 -27.82 -38.15
C ASP A 426 5.23 -27.28 -37.12
N ILE A 427 4.30 -26.44 -37.61
CA ILE A 427 3.18 -25.92 -36.84
C ILE A 427 1.97 -26.80 -37.16
N THR A 428 1.35 -27.36 -36.11
CA THR A 428 0.16 -28.20 -36.20
C THR A 428 -1.07 -27.50 -35.64
N SER A 429 -2.26 -27.95 -36.05
CA SER A 429 -3.52 -27.45 -35.55
C SER A 429 -3.74 -27.77 -34.07
N PRO A 430 -4.05 -26.79 -33.21
CA PRO A 430 -4.31 -27.02 -31.78
C PRO A 430 -5.74 -27.49 -31.48
N VAL A 431 -6.66 -27.40 -32.45
CA VAL A 431 -8.08 -27.80 -32.33
C VAL A 431 -8.58 -28.34 -33.67
N ALA A 432 -9.68 -29.10 -33.66
CA ALA A 432 -10.40 -29.42 -34.89
C ALA A 432 -11.30 -28.25 -35.30
N GLY A 433 -11.42 -27.97 -36.60
CA GLY A 433 -12.25 -26.86 -37.08
C GLY A 433 -12.08 -26.54 -38.56
N THR A 434 -12.61 -25.38 -38.98
CA THR A 434 -12.47 -24.87 -40.35
C THR A 434 -11.57 -23.64 -40.35
N ILE A 435 -10.59 -23.56 -41.26
CA ILE A 435 -9.75 -22.37 -41.42
C ILE A 435 -10.64 -21.20 -41.87
N ALA A 436 -10.86 -20.24 -40.97
CA ALA A 436 -11.67 -19.06 -41.24
C ALA A 436 -10.90 -18.05 -42.08
N GLU A 437 -9.62 -17.84 -41.75
CA GLU A 437 -8.79 -16.81 -42.36
C GLU A 437 -7.31 -17.20 -42.28
N VAL A 438 -6.57 -17.04 -43.37
CA VAL A 438 -5.10 -17.14 -43.40
C VAL A 438 -4.53 -15.74 -43.48
N LEU A 439 -3.66 -15.36 -42.55
CA LEU A 439 -3.16 -14.00 -42.36
C LEU A 439 -1.73 -13.78 -42.90
N VAL A 440 -1.06 -14.85 -43.33
CA VAL A 440 0.36 -14.85 -43.73
C VAL A 440 0.56 -15.57 -45.05
N ALA A 441 1.64 -15.24 -45.75
CA ALA A 441 2.07 -15.88 -46.99
C ALA A 441 3.39 -16.63 -46.82
N GLU A 442 3.66 -17.57 -47.72
CA GLU A 442 4.98 -18.23 -47.81
C GLU A 442 6.08 -17.18 -48.06
N GLY A 443 7.16 -17.27 -47.29
CA GLY A 443 8.28 -16.31 -47.32
C GLY A 443 8.15 -15.13 -46.36
N ASP A 444 7.03 -14.99 -45.64
CA ASP A 444 6.88 -13.93 -44.63
C ASP A 444 7.81 -14.17 -43.43
N VAL A 445 8.45 -13.09 -42.97
CA VAL A 445 9.24 -13.07 -41.73
C VAL A 445 8.37 -12.48 -40.62
N LEU A 446 8.08 -13.29 -39.61
CA LEU A 446 7.13 -12.99 -38.54
C LEU A 446 7.84 -12.96 -37.18
N THR A 447 7.51 -12.00 -36.33
CA THR A 447 7.88 -12.06 -34.90
C THR A 447 7.13 -13.20 -34.21
N VAL A 448 7.78 -13.93 -33.29
CA VAL A 448 7.12 -14.98 -32.49
C VAL A 448 5.94 -14.39 -31.72
N GLY A 449 4.77 -15.03 -31.84
CA GLY A 449 3.49 -14.54 -31.30
C GLY A 449 2.58 -13.85 -32.32
N THR A 450 3.08 -13.50 -33.52
CA THR A 450 2.25 -12.93 -34.60
C THR A 450 1.17 -13.92 -35.07
N PRO A 451 -0.10 -13.51 -35.22
CA PRO A 451 -1.17 -14.32 -35.79
C PRO A 451 -0.84 -14.81 -37.21
N MET A 452 -0.94 -16.13 -37.44
CA MET A 452 -0.74 -16.75 -38.76
C MET A 452 -2.05 -17.11 -39.44
N LEU A 453 -3.00 -17.68 -38.69
CA LEU A 453 -4.33 -18.00 -39.20
C LEU A 453 -5.36 -18.08 -38.07
N LYS A 454 -6.64 -18.07 -38.43
CA LYS A 454 -7.77 -18.26 -37.53
C LYS A 454 -8.54 -19.52 -37.89
N ILE A 455 -8.88 -20.32 -36.88
CA ILE A 455 -9.68 -21.54 -37.00
C ILE A 455 -11.04 -21.29 -36.34
N ALA A 456 -12.13 -21.46 -37.07
CA ALA A 456 -13.46 -21.51 -36.48
C ALA A 456 -13.66 -22.87 -35.81
N SER A 457 -13.85 -22.88 -34.49
CA SER A 457 -14.00 -24.10 -33.69
C SER A 457 -14.91 -23.85 -32.47
N ASP A 458 -15.72 -24.84 -32.14
CA ASP A 458 -16.51 -24.88 -30.91
C ASP A 458 -15.68 -25.39 -29.70
N GLU A 459 -14.45 -25.86 -29.94
CA GLU A 459 -13.51 -26.31 -28.90
C GLU A 459 -12.64 -25.15 -28.41
N ALA A 460 -12.52 -25.01 -27.08
CA ALA A 460 -11.61 -24.04 -26.49
C ALA A 460 -10.16 -24.49 -26.76
N ALA A 461 -9.36 -23.62 -27.37
CA ALA A 461 -7.93 -23.87 -27.57
C ALA A 461 -7.27 -24.21 -26.23
N GLN A 462 -6.32 -25.17 -26.23
CA GLN A 462 -5.39 -25.29 -25.12
C GLN A 462 -4.67 -23.94 -24.94
N LEU A 463 -4.92 -23.29 -23.80
CA LEU A 463 -4.21 -22.08 -23.40
C LEU A 463 -2.71 -22.38 -23.38
N LYS A 464 -1.93 -21.73 -24.26
CA LYS A 464 -0.48 -21.82 -24.21
C LYS A 464 -0.02 -21.35 -22.82
N PRO A 465 0.92 -22.05 -22.16
CA PRO A 465 1.45 -21.63 -20.88
C PRO A 465 1.99 -20.20 -20.98
N LEU A 466 1.57 -19.33 -20.06
CA LEU A 466 2.12 -17.99 -19.96
C LEU A 466 3.64 -18.10 -19.71
N THR A 467 4.45 -17.33 -20.42
CA THR A 467 5.93 -17.31 -20.26
C THR A 467 6.50 -15.94 -19.91
N LYS A 468 5.65 -14.90 -19.94
CA LYS A 468 5.95 -13.53 -19.51
C LYS A 468 4.72 -12.90 -18.87
N GLU A 469 4.91 -11.95 -17.96
CA GLU A 469 3.81 -11.14 -17.40
C GLU A 469 3.17 -10.31 -18.52
N ASP A 470 1.84 -10.35 -18.62
CA ASP A 470 1.04 -9.51 -19.50
C ASP A 470 -0.16 -8.93 -18.72
N PRO A 471 0.02 -7.79 -18.04
CA PRO A 471 -1.03 -7.21 -17.21
C PRO A 471 -2.00 -6.32 -17.99
N GLY A 472 -1.81 -6.15 -19.31
CA GLY A 472 -2.48 -5.14 -20.13
C GLY A 472 -1.75 -3.79 -20.15
N THR A 473 -2.34 -2.80 -20.81
CA THR A 473 -1.77 -1.45 -20.91
C THR A 473 -2.23 -0.62 -19.70
N PRO A 474 -1.31 -0.05 -18.91
CA PRO A 474 -1.68 0.84 -17.81
C PRO A 474 -2.05 2.21 -18.36
N ILE A 475 -3.24 2.69 -18.03
CA ILE A 475 -3.66 4.07 -18.29
C ILE A 475 -3.63 4.80 -16.96
N MET A 476 -2.74 5.79 -16.87
CA MET A 476 -2.50 6.58 -15.67
C MET A 476 -2.91 8.02 -15.92
N GLU A 477 -3.71 8.58 -15.01
CA GLU A 477 -4.15 9.97 -15.09
C GLU A 477 -3.69 10.73 -13.84
N LYS A 478 -2.85 11.76 -14.06
CA LYS A 478 -2.51 12.71 -13.01
C LYS A 478 -3.74 13.55 -12.68
N ARG A 479 -4.15 13.55 -11.41
CA ARG A 479 -5.15 14.50 -10.91
C ARG A 479 -4.63 15.93 -11.14
N ARG A 480 -5.35 16.75 -11.94
CA ARG A 480 -4.92 18.11 -12.33
C ARG A 480 -4.95 19.08 -11.13
N GLU A 481 -3.81 19.71 -10.82
CA GLU A 481 -3.68 20.80 -9.84
C GLU A 481 -3.84 22.21 -10.46
N SER A 482 -4.35 23.18 -9.68
CA SER A 482 -4.33 24.61 -9.98
C SER A 482 -3.38 25.37 -9.01
N ALA A 483 -2.77 26.47 -9.48
CA ALA A 483 -1.45 27.02 -9.06
C ALA A 483 -1.25 27.53 -7.60
N PRO A 484 0.01 27.68 -7.10
CA PRO A 484 0.35 27.73 -5.67
C PRO A 484 0.83 29.10 -5.13
N SER A 485 0.60 29.39 -3.83
CA SER A 485 1.53 30.20 -3.01
C SER A 485 1.52 29.83 -1.51
N SER A 486 2.73 29.48 -1.04
CA SER A 486 3.24 29.26 0.33
C SER A 486 2.63 28.15 1.20
N SER A 487 3.47 27.11 1.37
CA SER A 487 3.47 26.00 2.34
C SER A 487 2.32 24.99 2.24
N HIS A 488 2.39 24.06 1.29
CA HIS A 488 1.49 22.90 1.17
C HIS A 488 2.36 21.64 0.95
N SER A 489 2.31 20.56 1.74
CA SER A 489 1.19 19.67 2.11
C SER A 489 0.47 19.13 0.87
N LEU A 490 0.96 18.02 0.33
CA LEU A 490 0.44 17.41 -0.90
C LEU A 490 -0.95 16.82 -0.66
N THR A 491 -1.95 17.31 -1.39
CA THR A 491 -3.26 16.68 -1.60
C THR A 491 -3.70 17.09 -3.02
N PRO A 492 -4.04 16.17 -3.93
CA PRO A 492 -4.45 16.52 -5.28
C PRO A 492 -5.82 17.22 -5.26
N THR A 493 -5.90 18.45 -5.75
CA THR A 493 -7.16 19.21 -5.84
C THR A 493 -7.99 18.72 -7.03
N VAL A 494 -8.91 17.79 -6.78
CA VAL A 494 -10.17 17.74 -7.56
C VAL A 494 -10.83 19.11 -7.40
N GLU A 495 -11.28 19.75 -8.48
CA GLU A 495 -12.06 20.97 -8.37
C GLU A 495 -13.38 20.63 -7.67
N VAL A 496 -13.40 20.77 -6.34
CA VAL A 496 -14.56 20.44 -5.51
C VAL A 496 -15.65 21.43 -5.87
N LYS A 497 -16.67 20.96 -6.59
CA LYS A 497 -17.87 21.77 -6.84
C LYS A 497 -18.41 22.25 -5.49
N PRO A 498 -18.86 23.51 -5.37
CA PRO A 498 -19.49 23.99 -4.16
C PRO A 498 -20.61 23.05 -3.72
N ILE A 499 -20.57 22.60 -2.46
CA ILE A 499 -21.58 21.73 -1.88
C ILE A 499 -22.53 22.58 -1.05
N TYR A 500 -23.83 22.34 -1.19
CA TYR A 500 -24.89 23.11 -0.57
C TYR A 500 -25.79 22.25 0.30
N ILE A 501 -26.30 22.84 1.37
CA ILE A 501 -27.46 22.33 2.12
C ILE A 501 -28.67 23.15 1.70
N SER A 502 -29.64 22.53 1.05
CA SER A 502 -30.79 23.24 0.48
C SER A 502 -31.90 23.45 1.52
N ASN A 503 -32.40 22.37 2.10
CA ASN A 503 -33.40 22.36 3.15
C ASN A 503 -33.05 21.38 4.25
N ILE A 504 -33.57 21.68 5.43
CA ILE A 504 -33.56 20.81 6.59
C ILE A 504 -35.01 20.72 7.07
N THR A 505 -35.45 19.52 7.44
CA THR A 505 -36.73 19.27 8.12
C THR A 505 -36.48 18.74 9.52
N THR A 506 -37.43 18.96 10.42
CA THR A 506 -37.31 18.59 11.83
C THR A 506 -38.61 17.96 12.30
N VAL A 507 -38.48 16.82 12.99
CA VAL A 507 -39.57 16.16 13.69
C VAL A 507 -39.13 15.97 15.14
N LEU A 508 -39.92 16.52 16.07
CA LEU A 508 -39.71 16.36 17.51
C LEU A 508 -40.59 15.22 18.03
N GLY A 509 -40.24 14.68 19.20
CA GLY A 509 -41.18 13.83 19.95
C GLY A 509 -42.51 14.56 20.21
N SER A 510 -43.61 13.82 20.18
CA SER A 510 -44.96 14.40 20.29
C SER A 510 -45.28 14.94 21.68
N ARG A 511 -44.60 14.47 22.74
CA ARG A 511 -44.86 14.87 24.11
C ARG A 511 -43.97 16.04 24.53
N HIS A 512 -44.55 17.23 24.52
CA HIS A 512 -43.91 18.44 25.08
C HIS A 512 -43.90 18.38 26.62
N LEU A 513 -42.74 18.68 27.22
CA LEU A 513 -42.52 18.67 28.66
C LEU A 513 -41.78 19.94 29.11
N THR A 514 -42.47 20.75 29.93
CA THR A 514 -41.87 21.81 30.73
C THR A 514 -41.08 21.24 31.92
N ASN A 515 -40.22 22.04 32.55
CA ASN A 515 -39.56 21.63 33.81
C ASN A 515 -40.58 21.26 34.90
N ASP A 516 -41.69 21.99 35.01
CA ASP A 516 -42.71 21.73 36.05
C ASP A 516 -43.44 20.41 35.80
N GLU A 517 -43.77 20.10 34.54
CA GLU A 517 -44.37 18.82 34.15
C GLU A 517 -43.40 17.65 34.34
N LEU A 518 -42.12 17.85 34.02
CA LEU A 518 -41.07 16.85 34.22
C LEU A 518 -40.89 16.50 35.71
N LEU A 519 -41.08 17.47 36.61
CA LEU A 519 -40.91 17.30 38.06
C LEU A 519 -42.17 16.79 38.79
N GLN A 520 -43.24 16.46 38.07
CA GLN A 520 -44.42 15.84 38.69
C GLN A 520 -44.04 14.51 39.34
N GLY A 521 -44.15 14.43 40.67
CA GLY A 521 -43.72 13.28 41.47
C GLY A 521 -42.39 13.46 42.21
N HIS A 522 -41.62 14.52 41.90
CA HIS A 522 -40.33 14.84 42.52
C HIS A 522 -40.42 16.13 43.35
N GLY A 523 -41.23 16.14 44.41
CA GLY A 523 -41.57 17.36 45.18
C GLY A 523 -40.41 18.06 45.89
N GLU A 524 -39.22 17.44 45.97
CA GLU A 524 -38.01 18.05 46.52
C GLU A 524 -37.17 18.80 45.47
N TRP A 525 -37.50 18.68 44.18
CA TRP A 525 -36.74 19.23 43.08
C TRP A 525 -37.34 20.54 42.57
N ASP A 526 -36.48 21.48 42.21
CA ASP A 526 -36.85 22.84 41.81
C ASP A 526 -36.64 23.07 40.31
N SER A 527 -37.71 23.49 39.63
CA SER A 527 -37.75 23.85 38.22
C SER A 527 -36.79 25.01 37.90
N ASP A 528 -36.69 26.00 38.79
CA ASP A 528 -35.76 27.12 38.65
C ASP A 528 -34.31 26.67 38.80
N ALA A 529 -34.03 25.63 39.60
CA ALA A 529 -32.71 25.06 39.75
C ALA A 529 -32.25 24.34 38.47
N ILE A 530 -33.15 23.63 37.78
CA ILE A 530 -32.88 23.05 36.45
C ILE A 530 -32.53 24.18 35.48
N ARG A 531 -33.39 25.21 35.39
CA ARG A 531 -33.19 26.36 34.51
C ARG A 531 -31.85 27.04 34.76
N LYS A 532 -31.49 27.33 36.01
CA LYS A 532 -30.20 27.96 36.34
C LYS A 532 -28.99 27.08 36.01
N ARG A 533 -29.13 25.76 36.09
CA ARG A 533 -28.02 24.82 35.90
C ARG A 533 -27.82 24.45 34.43
N THR A 534 -28.88 24.30 33.66
CA THR A 534 -28.84 23.77 32.29
C THR A 534 -29.30 24.78 31.24
N GLY A 535 -30.07 25.79 31.64
CA GLY A 535 -30.76 26.71 30.74
C GLY A 535 -31.93 26.09 29.98
N ILE A 536 -32.36 24.88 30.33
CA ILE A 536 -33.46 24.18 29.66
C ILE A 536 -34.77 24.49 30.38
N GLU A 537 -35.81 24.82 29.61
CA GLU A 537 -37.17 25.04 30.11
C GLU A 537 -38.14 24.00 29.52
N ASN A 538 -37.93 23.63 28.25
CA ASN A 538 -38.80 22.73 27.49
C ASN A 538 -37.97 21.62 26.82
N ARG A 539 -38.56 20.44 26.70
CA ARG A 539 -38.07 19.35 25.84
C ARG A 539 -39.24 18.57 25.25
N TYR A 540 -38.95 17.70 24.30
CA TYR A 540 -39.94 16.90 23.57
C TYR A 540 -39.53 15.45 23.65
N TRP A 541 -40.38 14.58 24.20
CA TRP A 541 -40.14 13.14 24.29
C TRP A 541 -41.06 12.40 23.33
N ILE A 542 -40.61 11.24 22.87
CA ILE A 542 -41.48 10.30 22.15
C ILE A 542 -42.61 9.80 23.05
N ASP A 543 -43.76 9.52 22.45
CA ASP A 543 -44.91 8.91 23.13
C ASP A 543 -45.64 7.92 22.23
N GLY A 544 -46.40 7.00 22.83
CA GLY A 544 -47.12 5.94 22.11
C GLY A 544 -46.22 5.09 21.21
N ASP A 545 -46.52 5.07 19.91
CA ASP A 545 -45.81 4.26 18.90
C ASP A 545 -44.58 4.97 18.29
N GLU A 546 -44.25 6.19 18.76
CA GLU A 546 -43.08 6.92 18.26
C GLU A 546 -41.76 6.26 18.69
N ASN A 547 -40.81 6.21 17.76
CA ASN A 547 -39.44 5.78 18.00
C ASN A 547 -38.48 6.44 17.01
N VAL A 548 -37.18 6.18 17.15
CA VAL A 548 -36.15 6.78 16.29
C VAL A 548 -36.39 6.56 14.79
N LEU A 549 -36.94 5.40 14.38
CA LEU A 549 -37.25 5.10 12.99
C LEU A 549 -38.46 5.90 12.49
N THR A 550 -39.54 5.97 13.27
CA THR A 550 -40.74 6.71 12.83
C THR A 550 -40.44 8.20 12.68
N LEU A 551 -39.65 8.78 13.59
CA LEU A 551 -39.21 10.16 13.48
C LEU A 551 -38.30 10.38 12.26
N ALA A 552 -37.31 9.51 12.04
CA ALA A 552 -36.38 9.59 10.91
C ALA A 552 -37.09 9.45 9.54
N VAL A 553 -38.02 8.50 9.42
CA VAL A 553 -38.84 8.30 8.21
C VAL A 553 -39.69 9.52 7.94
N LYS A 554 -40.35 10.07 8.97
CA LYS A 554 -41.19 11.27 8.83
C LYS A 554 -40.37 12.49 8.41
N ALA A 555 -39.23 12.74 9.07
CA ALA A 555 -38.34 13.85 8.71
C ALA A 555 -37.86 13.74 7.25
N THR A 556 -37.46 12.53 6.83
CA THR A 556 -36.99 12.28 5.46
C THR A 556 -38.12 12.43 4.43
N LYS A 557 -39.32 11.94 4.75
CA LYS A 557 -40.50 12.10 3.90
C LYS A 557 -40.87 13.57 3.72
N ASP A 558 -40.93 14.32 4.82
CA ASP A 558 -41.22 15.76 4.80
C ASP A 558 -40.17 16.52 3.96
N LEU A 559 -38.90 16.10 4.02
CA LEU A 559 -37.81 16.68 3.22
C LEU A 559 -38.00 16.40 1.73
N LEU A 560 -38.26 15.15 1.35
CA LEU A 560 -38.50 14.75 -0.04
C LEU A 560 -39.71 15.48 -0.63
N GLU A 561 -40.80 15.60 0.13
CA GLU A 561 -41.99 16.36 -0.27
C GLU A 561 -41.65 17.85 -0.48
N LYS A 562 -40.89 18.46 0.44
CA LYS A 562 -40.48 19.87 0.35
C LYS A 562 -39.55 20.13 -0.84
N GLU A 563 -38.65 19.20 -1.13
CA GLU A 563 -37.67 19.27 -2.23
C GLU A 563 -38.25 18.83 -3.58
N GLN A 564 -39.49 18.30 -3.58
CA GLN A 564 -40.16 17.70 -4.73
C GLN A 564 -39.32 16.59 -5.39
N LEU A 565 -38.72 15.73 -4.55
CA LEU A 565 -37.89 14.61 -4.97
C LEU A 565 -38.54 13.28 -4.57
N GLN A 566 -38.21 12.23 -5.31
CA GLN A 566 -38.50 10.86 -4.92
C GLN A 566 -37.26 10.23 -4.29
N ILE A 567 -37.46 9.16 -3.52
CA ILE A 567 -36.34 8.43 -2.91
C ILE A 567 -35.36 7.90 -3.98
N SER A 568 -35.85 7.56 -5.18
CA SER A 568 -35.03 7.13 -6.31
C SER A 568 -34.08 8.21 -6.87
N ASP A 569 -34.28 9.48 -6.51
CA ASP A 569 -33.42 10.60 -6.92
C ASP A 569 -32.21 10.80 -5.99
N ILE A 570 -32.12 10.02 -4.93
CA ILE A 570 -31.11 10.11 -3.87
C ILE A 570 -30.02 9.06 -4.11
N GLY A 571 -28.75 9.48 -4.08
CA GLY A 571 -27.60 8.60 -4.26
C GLY A 571 -27.12 7.94 -2.97
N ALA A 572 -27.32 8.59 -1.83
CA ALA A 572 -26.99 8.02 -0.53
C ALA A 572 -27.86 8.54 0.62
N ILE A 573 -28.10 7.68 1.62
CA ILE A 573 -28.64 8.02 2.93
C ILE A 573 -27.56 7.78 3.98
N ILE A 574 -27.20 8.82 4.71
CA ILE A 574 -26.23 8.75 5.81
C ILE A 574 -26.98 9.13 7.07
N CYS A 575 -27.13 8.20 8.00
CA CYS A 575 -27.86 8.45 9.24
C CYS A 575 -26.90 8.55 10.42
N SER A 576 -26.95 9.62 11.20
CA SER A 576 -26.27 9.69 12.49
C SER A 576 -27.23 9.39 13.62
N THR A 577 -26.94 8.34 14.37
CA THR A 577 -27.71 7.94 15.54
C THR A 577 -26.82 7.22 16.55
N GLY A 578 -26.96 7.57 17.82
CA GLY A 578 -26.48 6.79 18.96
C GLY A 578 -27.54 5.86 19.54
N THR A 579 -28.78 5.94 19.05
CA THR A 579 -29.94 5.20 19.59
C THR A 579 -30.64 4.33 18.54
N PRO A 580 -29.94 3.53 17.71
CA PRO A 580 -30.61 2.70 16.72
C PRO A 580 -31.44 1.61 17.41
N LEU A 581 -32.57 1.23 16.78
CA LEU A 581 -33.41 0.12 17.28
C LEU A 581 -32.69 -1.24 17.18
N TYR A 582 -31.83 -1.39 16.17
CA TYR A 582 -31.04 -2.60 15.92
C TYR A 582 -29.65 -2.19 15.40
N MET A 583 -28.63 -2.99 15.69
CA MET A 583 -27.31 -2.83 15.07
C MET A 583 -27.36 -3.13 13.56
N THR A 584 -28.11 -4.17 13.18
CA THR A 584 -28.33 -4.57 11.79
C THR A 584 -29.78 -5.04 11.63
N PRO A 585 -30.52 -4.61 10.59
CA PRO A 585 -30.12 -3.60 9.60
C PRO A 585 -30.01 -2.20 10.21
N SER A 586 -29.11 -1.38 9.67
CA SER A 586 -28.88 0.01 10.09
C SER A 586 -30.16 0.86 9.98
N LEU A 587 -30.24 1.95 10.75
CA LEU A 587 -31.37 2.87 10.71
C LEU A 587 -31.54 3.46 9.30
N ALA A 588 -30.45 3.81 8.61
CA ALA A 588 -30.47 4.26 7.22
C ALA A 588 -31.11 3.23 6.27
N CYS A 589 -30.74 1.96 6.37
CA CYS A 589 -31.33 0.89 5.55
C CYS A 589 -32.82 0.70 5.84
N ARG A 590 -33.24 0.89 7.09
CA ARG A 590 -34.66 0.78 7.47
C ARG A 590 -35.48 1.98 7.00
N VAL A 591 -34.91 3.19 7.01
CA VAL A 591 -35.52 4.38 6.41
C VAL A 591 -35.68 4.17 4.90
N LEU A 592 -34.63 3.69 4.21
CA LEU A 592 -34.69 3.34 2.80
C LEU A 592 -35.81 2.32 2.52
N HIS A 593 -35.89 1.25 3.30
CA HIS A 593 -36.94 0.24 3.16
C HIS A 593 -38.35 0.83 3.34
N ALA A 594 -38.55 1.66 4.37
CA ALA A 594 -39.85 2.27 4.65
C ALA A 594 -40.30 3.28 3.58
N LEU A 595 -39.37 3.89 2.85
CA LEU A 595 -39.64 4.87 1.79
C LEU A 595 -39.60 4.28 0.38
N SER A 596 -39.14 3.03 0.22
CA SER A 596 -39.07 2.36 -1.07
C SER A 596 -40.47 1.98 -1.59
N PRO A 597 -40.76 2.15 -2.88
CA PRO A 597 -42.04 1.76 -3.45
C PRO A 597 -42.23 0.23 -3.42
N GLU A 598 -43.45 -0.26 -3.17
CA GLU A 598 -43.78 -1.68 -2.96
C GLU A 598 -43.34 -2.65 -4.09
N LYS A 599 -42.97 -2.15 -5.27
CA LYS A 599 -42.65 -2.95 -6.47
C LYS A 599 -41.26 -2.65 -7.08
N GLY A 600 -40.41 -1.84 -6.44
CA GLY A 600 -39.10 -1.49 -6.98
C GLY A 600 -38.01 -1.50 -5.91
N GLU A 601 -36.97 -2.31 -6.12
CA GLU A 601 -35.75 -2.25 -5.30
C GLU A 601 -34.98 -0.98 -5.67
N VAL A 602 -34.91 -0.02 -4.75
CA VAL A 602 -34.07 1.17 -4.91
C VAL A 602 -32.67 0.83 -4.39
N LEU A 603 -31.72 0.71 -5.31
CA LEU A 603 -30.31 0.45 -4.98
C LEU A 603 -29.58 1.77 -4.75
N MET A 604 -29.18 2.04 -3.51
CA MET A 604 -28.36 3.19 -3.13
C MET A 604 -27.49 2.89 -1.91
N GLN A 605 -26.49 3.74 -1.65
CA GLN A 605 -25.70 3.63 -0.42
C GLN A 605 -26.54 4.05 0.80
N ALA A 606 -26.62 3.19 1.81
CA ALA A 606 -27.32 3.50 3.06
C ALA A 606 -26.55 2.96 4.26
N HIS A 607 -26.13 3.83 5.19
CA HIS A 607 -25.37 3.43 6.38
C HIS A 607 -25.51 4.41 7.54
N ASP A 608 -25.19 3.92 8.74
CA ASP A 608 -25.20 4.73 9.96
C ASP A 608 -23.78 5.19 10.35
N VAL A 609 -23.70 6.33 11.03
CA VAL A 609 -22.49 6.89 11.65
C VAL A 609 -22.77 7.21 13.11
N ASN A 610 -22.06 6.55 14.03
CA ASN A 610 -22.15 6.83 15.46
C ASN A 610 -21.02 7.77 15.91
N ALA A 611 -21.38 9.03 16.19
CA ALA A 611 -20.49 9.99 16.87
C ALA A 611 -21.27 10.81 17.92
N ALA A 612 -22.33 10.22 18.47
CA ALA A 612 -23.23 10.84 19.45
C ALA A 612 -23.60 12.29 19.04
N CYS A 613 -23.51 13.25 19.97
CA CYS A 613 -23.97 14.63 19.73
C CYS A 613 -23.16 15.40 18.66
N SER A 614 -21.95 14.96 18.28
CA SER A 614 -21.19 15.53 17.16
C SER A 614 -21.57 14.89 15.81
N GLY A 615 -22.47 13.92 15.83
CA GLY A 615 -22.91 13.10 14.71
C GLY A 615 -23.30 13.85 13.43
N TYR A 616 -23.94 15.02 13.56
CA TYR A 616 -24.24 15.84 12.38
C TYR A 616 -22.98 16.25 11.63
N MET A 617 -21.92 16.70 12.32
CA MET A 617 -20.68 17.09 11.65
C MET A 617 -20.00 15.91 10.97
N TYR A 618 -20.01 14.73 11.59
CA TYR A 618 -19.47 13.51 11.01
C TYR A 618 -20.24 13.08 9.76
N ALA A 619 -21.58 13.01 9.83
CA ALA A 619 -22.41 12.65 8.70
C ALA A 619 -22.35 13.71 7.57
N MET A 620 -22.24 15.00 7.91
CA MET A 620 -22.04 16.08 6.94
C MET A 620 -20.68 15.98 6.24
N GLN A 621 -19.60 15.57 6.93
CA GLN A 621 -18.31 15.32 6.27
C GLN A 621 -18.41 14.09 5.35
N SER A 622 -19.05 13.00 5.77
CA SER A 622 -19.27 11.84 4.90
C SER A 622 -20.08 12.20 3.65
N ALA A 623 -21.10 13.06 3.79
CA ALA A 623 -21.86 13.58 2.65
C ALA A 623 -21.00 14.50 1.75
N PHE A 624 -20.18 15.36 2.35
CA PHE A 624 -19.25 16.24 1.63
C PHE A 624 -18.27 15.42 0.79
N ASP A 625 -17.66 14.41 1.40
CA ASP A 625 -16.66 13.54 0.75
C ASP A 625 -17.32 12.65 -0.32
N PHE A 626 -18.55 12.17 -0.10
CA PHE A 626 -19.34 11.46 -1.12
C PHE A 626 -19.60 12.35 -2.34
N LEU A 627 -20.10 13.58 -2.13
CA LEU A 627 -20.46 14.51 -3.21
C LEU A 627 -19.24 15.09 -3.93
N THR A 628 -18.08 15.11 -3.26
CA THR A 628 -16.80 15.44 -3.89
C THR A 628 -16.45 14.42 -4.98
N ASN A 629 -16.79 13.14 -4.77
CA ASN A 629 -16.53 12.06 -5.72
C ASN A 629 -17.71 11.78 -6.69
N ALA A 630 -18.95 12.11 -6.29
CA ALA A 630 -20.16 11.89 -7.07
C ALA A 630 -21.02 13.18 -7.17
N PRO A 631 -20.51 14.22 -7.88
CA PRO A 631 -21.11 15.56 -7.85
C PRO A 631 -22.49 15.68 -8.53
N ASP A 632 -22.93 14.67 -9.29
CA ASP A 632 -24.26 14.59 -9.92
C ASP A 632 -25.33 14.01 -8.96
N LYS A 633 -24.91 13.46 -7.81
CA LYS A 633 -25.80 12.82 -6.84
C LYS A 633 -26.32 13.81 -5.79
N LYS A 634 -27.27 13.32 -5.00
CA LYS A 634 -27.82 13.98 -3.82
C LYS A 634 -27.71 13.05 -2.63
N VAL A 635 -27.39 13.62 -1.47
CA VAL A 635 -27.26 12.87 -0.22
C VAL A 635 -28.29 13.39 0.77
N ILE A 636 -29.00 12.48 1.44
CA ILE A 636 -29.80 12.82 2.60
C ILE A 636 -28.97 12.49 3.84
N VAL A 637 -28.67 13.53 4.63
CA VAL A 637 -28.08 13.38 5.97
C VAL A 637 -29.20 13.40 6.99
N ILE A 638 -29.41 12.28 7.66
CA ILE A 638 -30.38 12.13 8.74
C ILE A 638 -29.63 12.21 10.07
N THR A 639 -30.15 12.96 11.03
CA THR A 639 -29.80 12.77 12.45
C THR A 639 -31.04 12.30 13.16
N ALA A 640 -30.95 11.29 14.02
CA ALA A 640 -32.11 10.79 14.74
C ALA A 640 -31.70 10.23 16.10
N GLU A 641 -32.27 10.78 17.16
CA GLU A 641 -31.90 10.45 18.54
C GLU A 641 -33.16 10.40 19.40
N THR A 642 -33.35 9.27 20.09
CA THR A 642 -34.38 9.09 21.11
C THR A 642 -33.71 8.66 22.40
N LEU A 643 -33.29 9.65 23.20
CA LEU A 643 -32.54 9.44 24.44
C LEU A 643 -33.45 9.33 25.66
N SER A 644 -34.67 9.86 25.60
CA SER A 644 -35.62 9.84 26.73
C SER A 644 -35.81 8.47 27.38
N PRO A 645 -35.81 7.32 26.66
CA PRO A 645 -35.98 6.01 27.29
C PRO A 645 -34.78 5.54 28.12
N MET A 646 -33.61 6.17 27.97
CA MET A 646 -32.36 5.83 28.67
C MET A 646 -31.97 6.87 29.73
N VAL A 647 -32.87 7.81 30.01
CA VAL A 647 -32.67 8.83 31.03
C VAL A 647 -32.88 8.22 32.41
N ASN A 648 -32.02 8.56 33.37
CA ASN A 648 -32.21 8.19 34.76
C ASN A 648 -33.22 9.14 35.44
N HIS A 649 -34.43 8.64 35.71
CA HIS A 649 -35.50 9.40 36.37
C HIS A 649 -35.20 9.73 37.84
N ASP A 650 -34.28 9.01 38.49
CA ASP A 650 -33.86 9.27 39.87
C ASP A 650 -32.64 10.19 39.96
N ASP A 651 -31.99 10.52 38.83
CA ASP A 651 -30.88 11.47 38.78
C ASP A 651 -31.32 12.83 38.25
N GLN A 652 -31.48 13.78 39.17
CA GLN A 652 -31.80 15.16 38.84
C GLN A 652 -30.82 15.77 37.83
N LYS A 653 -29.56 15.32 37.74
CA LYS A 653 -28.53 15.89 36.85
C LYS A 653 -28.80 15.59 35.38
N THR A 654 -29.24 14.38 35.06
CA THR A 654 -29.41 13.91 33.67
C THR A 654 -30.87 13.94 33.22
N MET A 655 -31.83 13.81 34.17
CA MET A 655 -33.27 13.72 33.86
C MET A 655 -33.78 14.84 32.95
N ALA A 656 -33.31 16.05 33.20
CA ALA A 656 -33.80 17.25 32.54
C ALA A 656 -33.02 17.63 31.27
N LEU A 657 -32.04 16.85 30.83
CA LEU A 657 -31.15 17.28 29.75
C LEU A 657 -31.73 17.01 28.37
N PHE A 658 -32.24 15.81 28.12
CA PHE A 658 -32.41 15.32 26.77
C PHE A 658 -33.83 15.51 26.22
N GLY A 659 -33.88 15.79 24.92
CA GLY A 659 -35.10 15.73 24.09
C GLY A 659 -34.87 14.79 22.91
N ASP A 660 -35.96 14.31 22.32
CA ASP A 660 -35.98 13.38 21.21
C ASP A 660 -36.34 14.10 19.92
N ALA A 661 -35.59 13.84 18.86
CA ALA A 661 -35.81 14.45 17.56
C ALA A 661 -35.19 13.64 16.43
N ALA A 662 -35.68 13.90 15.22
CA ALA A 662 -34.98 13.58 13.99
C ALA A 662 -34.95 14.80 13.06
N THR A 663 -33.85 14.96 12.32
CA THR A 663 -33.75 15.91 11.22
C THR A 663 -33.29 15.21 9.95
N ALA A 664 -33.67 15.77 8.80
CA ALA A 664 -33.16 15.34 7.50
C ALA A 664 -32.68 16.57 6.73
N SER A 665 -31.45 16.54 6.23
CA SER A 665 -30.81 17.61 5.45
C SER A 665 -30.53 17.10 4.03
N LEU A 666 -30.93 17.85 3.00
CA LEU A 666 -30.54 17.54 1.62
C LEU A 666 -29.22 18.24 1.29
N VAL A 667 -28.23 17.47 0.82
CA VAL A 667 -26.91 17.95 0.44
C VAL A 667 -26.65 17.63 -1.04
N SER A 668 -26.19 18.63 -1.81
CA SER A 668 -25.91 18.48 -3.25
C SER A 668 -24.89 19.50 -3.77
N CYS A 669 -24.26 19.23 -4.92
CA CYS A 669 -23.36 20.19 -5.60
C CYS A 669 -24.09 21.27 -6.40
N GLU A 670 -25.42 21.20 -6.46
CA GLU A 670 -26.26 22.20 -7.13
C GLU A 670 -27.02 23.02 -6.08
N PRO A 671 -27.01 24.36 -6.15
CA PRO A 671 -27.84 25.19 -5.31
C PRO A 671 -29.31 24.97 -5.68
N ARG A 672 -30.14 24.64 -4.69
CA ARG A 672 -31.58 24.41 -4.86
C ARG A 672 -32.36 25.46 -4.08
N PRO A 673 -33.54 25.89 -4.59
CA PRO A 673 -34.40 26.83 -3.86
C PRO A 673 -34.84 26.20 -2.53
N GLY A 674 -34.47 26.83 -1.42
CA GLY A 674 -34.76 26.34 -0.08
C GLY A 674 -34.59 27.41 0.98
N ASN A 675 -35.17 27.17 2.17
CA ASN A 675 -35.14 28.14 3.27
C ASN A 675 -33.80 28.16 4.02
N VAL A 676 -32.96 27.13 3.83
CA VAL A 676 -31.61 27.11 4.40
C VAL A 676 -30.65 27.65 3.35
N GLY A 677 -30.41 26.93 2.26
CA GLY A 677 -29.60 27.41 1.14
C GLY A 677 -28.25 27.96 1.61
N VAL A 678 -27.41 27.10 2.15
CA VAL A 678 -26.06 27.45 2.63
C VAL A 678 -25.03 26.65 1.86
N LYS A 679 -23.94 27.30 1.48
CA LYS A 679 -22.73 26.65 1.03
C LYS A 679 -21.99 26.07 2.24
N LEU A 680 -21.62 24.81 2.13
CA LEU A 680 -20.93 24.05 3.16
C LEU A 680 -19.43 23.99 2.85
N ASN A 681 -18.58 24.40 3.78
CA ASN A 681 -17.18 23.97 3.78
C ASN A 681 -17.06 22.59 4.40
N ARG A 682 -16.05 21.82 3.98
CA ARG A 682 -15.77 20.50 4.55
C ARG A 682 -15.68 20.60 6.08
N PRO A 683 -16.49 19.87 6.86
CA PRO A 683 -16.38 19.88 8.31
C PRO A 683 -15.00 19.40 8.76
N PHE A 684 -14.46 20.00 9.82
CA PHE A 684 -13.26 19.58 10.51
C PHE A 684 -13.64 18.66 11.67
N LEU A 685 -13.07 17.45 11.74
CA LEU A 685 -13.41 16.45 12.75
C LEU A 685 -12.18 16.04 13.56
N SER A 686 -12.38 15.70 14.83
CA SER A 686 -11.33 15.20 15.72
C SER A 686 -11.95 14.36 16.84
N ALA A 687 -11.14 13.57 17.54
CA ALA A 687 -11.58 12.88 18.76
C ALA A 687 -10.49 12.95 19.84
N THR A 688 -10.83 12.56 21.07
CA THR A 688 -9.86 12.34 22.15
C THR A 688 -10.27 11.09 22.93
N GLY A 689 -9.36 10.15 23.11
CA GLY A 689 -9.60 8.98 23.96
C GLY A 689 -9.75 9.41 25.42
N VAL A 690 -10.80 8.94 26.09
CA VAL A 690 -11.07 9.15 27.52
C VAL A 690 -11.51 7.84 28.16
N GLU A 691 -11.54 7.80 29.49
CA GLU A 691 -12.12 6.68 30.24
C GLU A 691 -13.63 6.57 30.01
N ASP A 692 -14.14 5.34 29.94
CA ASP A 692 -15.53 5.01 29.58
C ASP A 692 -16.59 5.73 30.44
N LYS A 693 -16.25 6.06 31.69
CA LYS A 693 -17.17 6.65 32.67
C LYS A 693 -17.36 8.16 32.55
N VAL A 694 -16.60 8.84 31.70
CA VAL A 694 -16.69 10.31 31.62
C VAL A 694 -18.03 10.75 30.99
N LEU A 695 -18.49 10.06 29.95
CA LEU A 695 -19.82 10.20 29.36
C LEU A 695 -20.21 8.89 28.66
N TYR A 696 -21.12 8.16 29.28
CA TYR A 696 -21.59 6.85 28.84
C TYR A 696 -23.06 6.93 28.40
N VAL A 697 -23.32 6.51 27.17
CA VAL A 697 -24.67 6.35 26.61
C VAL A 697 -24.86 4.86 26.29
N PRO A 698 -25.78 4.16 26.97
CA PRO A 698 -25.96 2.73 26.77
C PRO A 698 -26.69 2.41 25.47
N ASN A 699 -26.76 1.12 25.12
CA ASN A 699 -27.59 0.64 24.03
C ASN A 699 -29.08 0.72 24.39
N MET A 700 -29.91 1.10 23.42
CA MET A 700 -31.36 1.06 23.55
C MET A 700 -31.84 -0.35 23.93
N GLY A 701 -32.66 -0.45 24.98
CA GLY A 701 -33.20 -1.72 25.48
C GLY A 701 -32.27 -2.54 26.38
N SER A 702 -31.07 -2.03 26.72
CA SER A 702 -30.16 -2.68 27.69
C SER A 702 -30.69 -2.68 29.13
N GLY A 703 -31.57 -1.73 29.47
CA GLY A 703 -31.99 -1.45 30.85
C GLY A 703 -31.01 -0.58 31.64
N GLU A 704 -29.88 -0.21 31.05
CA GLU A 704 -28.92 0.75 31.60
C GLU A 704 -29.36 2.19 31.29
N VAL A 705 -28.82 3.16 32.03
CA VAL A 705 -29.15 4.59 31.90
C VAL A 705 -27.91 5.42 31.56
N ILE A 706 -28.12 6.62 31.03
CA ILE A 706 -27.06 7.57 30.67
C ILE A 706 -26.34 8.07 31.94
N GLU A 707 -25.01 7.99 31.95
CA GLU A 707 -24.15 8.47 33.03
C GLU A 707 -23.10 9.46 32.53
N MET A 708 -22.78 10.48 33.33
CA MET A 708 -21.74 11.45 32.95
C MET A 708 -21.06 12.14 34.14
N GLU A 709 -19.78 12.45 33.98
CA GLU A 709 -19.03 13.33 34.87
C GLU A 709 -19.14 14.80 34.40
N GLY A 710 -20.20 15.48 34.82
CA GLY A 710 -20.54 16.80 34.28
C GLY A 710 -19.43 17.86 34.32
N LEU A 711 -18.56 17.88 35.34
CA LEU A 711 -17.45 18.84 35.41
C LEU A 711 -16.34 18.54 34.39
N THR A 712 -16.03 17.26 34.20
CA THR A 712 -15.02 16.78 33.25
C THR A 712 -15.51 17.04 31.82
N VAL A 713 -16.76 16.65 31.53
CA VAL A 713 -17.43 16.93 30.25
C VAL A 713 -17.43 18.43 29.96
N PHE A 714 -17.84 19.27 30.92
CA PHE A 714 -17.87 20.72 30.74
C PHE A 714 -16.52 21.31 30.33
N LYS A 715 -15.44 20.97 31.06
CA LYS A 715 -14.10 21.52 30.80
C LYS A 715 -13.57 21.12 29.43
N LEU A 716 -13.75 19.86 29.05
CA LEU A 716 -13.28 19.33 27.78
C LEU A 716 -14.12 19.85 26.61
N ALA A 717 -15.45 19.86 26.75
CA ALA A 717 -16.38 20.37 25.76
C ALA A 717 -16.10 21.83 25.40
N VAL A 718 -15.97 22.73 26.40
CA VAL A 718 -15.69 24.15 26.16
C VAL A 718 -14.37 24.34 25.43
N ARG A 719 -13.28 23.71 25.92
CA ARG A 719 -11.96 23.85 25.32
C ARG A 719 -11.95 23.34 23.89
N LYS A 720 -12.43 22.11 23.68
CA LYS A 720 -12.31 21.43 22.39
C LYS A 720 -13.25 22.00 21.33
N MET A 721 -14.44 22.45 21.68
CA MET A 721 -15.30 23.14 20.71
C MET A 721 -14.70 24.48 20.24
N ILE A 722 -13.99 25.20 21.11
CA ILE A 722 -13.23 26.40 20.72
C ILE A 722 -12.10 26.00 19.77
N ASP A 723 -11.29 25.01 20.14
CA ASP A 723 -10.19 24.50 19.31
C ASP A 723 -10.70 24.09 17.91
N MET A 724 -11.83 23.37 17.84
CA MET A 724 -12.42 22.94 16.56
C MET A 724 -12.95 24.10 15.74
N LEU A 725 -13.63 25.06 16.36
CA LEU A 725 -14.14 26.24 15.66
C LEU A 725 -12.99 27.07 15.07
N ASP A 726 -11.91 27.25 15.83
CA ASP A 726 -10.71 27.95 15.37
C ASP A 726 -10.05 27.24 14.17
N ASN A 727 -9.94 25.91 14.22
CA ASN A 727 -9.42 25.12 13.09
C ASN A 727 -10.31 25.22 11.84
N ALA A 728 -11.63 25.15 12.01
CA ALA A 728 -12.57 25.31 10.88
C ALA A 728 -12.49 26.71 10.25
N CYS A 729 -12.23 27.75 11.05
CA CYS A 729 -12.00 29.11 10.54
C CYS A 729 -10.66 29.20 9.78
N LYS A 730 -9.59 28.61 10.34
CA LYS A 730 -8.25 28.58 9.72
C LYS A 730 -8.24 27.91 8.35
N GLU A 731 -8.95 26.80 8.17
CA GLU A 731 -9.12 26.12 6.87
C GLU A 731 -9.69 27.05 5.79
N ARG A 732 -10.52 28.03 6.18
CA ARG A 732 -11.10 29.03 5.28
C ARG A 732 -10.29 30.34 5.20
N GLY A 733 -9.16 30.42 5.92
CA GLY A 733 -8.33 31.62 5.99
C GLY A 733 -9.00 32.80 6.71
N ILE A 734 -9.95 32.52 7.62
CA ILE A 734 -10.65 33.51 8.44
C ILE A 734 -10.41 33.23 9.93
N THR A 735 -10.86 34.15 10.78
CA THR A 735 -10.86 34.03 12.24
C THR A 735 -12.28 33.90 12.78
N VAL A 736 -12.40 33.52 14.05
CA VAL A 736 -13.69 33.45 14.75
C VAL A 736 -14.39 34.82 14.80
N GLU A 737 -13.63 35.92 14.75
CA GLU A 737 -14.18 37.29 14.77
C GLU A 737 -14.92 37.65 13.47
N ASP A 738 -14.51 37.04 12.35
CA ASP A 738 -15.10 37.22 11.03
C ASP A 738 -16.48 36.53 10.89
N LEU A 739 -16.81 35.63 11.83
CA LEU A 739 -18.11 34.98 11.84
C LEU A 739 -19.21 35.95 12.27
N SER A 740 -20.31 35.95 11.52
CA SER A 740 -21.52 36.70 11.88
C SER A 740 -22.30 36.01 12.98
N TYR A 741 -22.35 34.67 12.94
CA TYR A 741 -23.00 33.85 13.95
C TYR A 741 -22.19 32.60 14.29
N ILE A 742 -22.34 32.10 15.52
CA ILE A 742 -21.78 30.83 15.98
C ILE A 742 -22.91 29.98 16.52
N VAL A 743 -23.04 28.76 16.00
CA VAL A 743 -24.01 27.74 16.40
C VAL A 743 -23.26 26.58 17.05
N PRO A 744 -23.04 26.62 18.37
CA PRO A 744 -22.47 25.49 19.09
C PRO A 744 -23.52 24.38 19.30
N HIS A 745 -23.06 23.17 19.57
CA HIS A 745 -23.91 22.08 20.05
C HIS A 745 -24.67 22.54 21.29
N GLN A 746 -25.99 22.34 21.27
CA GLN A 746 -26.90 22.83 22.29
C GLN A 746 -26.98 21.79 23.42
N ALA A 747 -25.87 21.60 24.12
CA ALA A 747 -25.77 20.64 25.24
C ALA A 747 -26.41 21.18 26.52
N ASN A 748 -26.07 22.42 26.86
CA ASN A 748 -26.63 23.22 27.94
C ASN A 748 -26.17 24.68 27.78
N GLU A 749 -26.91 25.63 28.36
CA GLU A 749 -26.63 27.07 28.26
C GLU A 749 -25.27 27.46 28.88
N ARG A 750 -24.82 26.73 29.92
CA ARG A 750 -23.55 27.05 30.59
C ARG A 750 -22.34 26.81 29.70
N ILE A 751 -22.33 25.74 28.92
CA ILE A 751 -21.26 25.43 27.97
C ILE A 751 -21.24 26.48 26.86
N ILE A 752 -22.41 26.80 26.29
CA ILE A 752 -22.57 27.83 25.25
C ILE A 752 -22.02 29.18 25.74
N GLU A 753 -22.43 29.60 26.94
CA GLU A 753 -22.02 30.87 27.53
C GLU A 753 -20.53 30.87 27.92
N ALA A 754 -19.98 29.72 28.33
CA ALA A 754 -18.55 29.60 28.62
C ALA A 754 -17.70 29.71 27.35
N ILE A 755 -18.11 29.08 26.25
CA ILE A 755 -17.48 29.27 24.94
C ILE A 755 -17.52 30.74 24.57
N ARG A 756 -18.72 31.34 24.56
CA ARG A 756 -18.93 32.75 24.22
C ARG A 756 -18.00 33.69 24.98
N LYS A 757 -17.94 33.56 26.31
CA LYS A 757 -17.07 34.39 27.17
C LYS A 757 -15.59 34.18 26.88
N THR A 758 -15.18 32.94 26.62
CA THR A 758 -13.77 32.58 26.39
C THR A 758 -13.25 33.15 25.07
N ILE A 759 -14.08 33.15 24.02
CA ILE A 759 -13.72 33.72 22.71
C ILE A 759 -14.16 35.19 22.55
N HIS A 760 -14.62 35.83 23.63
CA HIS A 760 -15.11 37.22 23.65
C HIS A 760 -16.21 37.53 22.62
N CYS A 761 -17.05 36.55 22.28
CA CYS A 761 -18.12 36.69 21.29
C CYS A 761 -19.31 37.50 21.86
N PRO A 762 -19.86 38.50 21.14
CA PRO A 762 -21.06 39.21 21.56
C PRO A 762 -22.28 38.28 21.70
N PRO A 763 -23.19 38.51 22.69
CA PRO A 763 -24.38 37.67 22.89
C PRO A 763 -25.24 37.47 21.64
N GLU A 764 -25.40 38.50 20.82
CA GLU A 764 -26.20 38.49 19.59
C GLU A 764 -25.61 37.61 18.47
N LYS A 765 -24.31 37.32 18.52
CA LYS A 765 -23.63 36.43 17.57
C LYS A 765 -23.68 34.96 18.00
N MET A 766 -23.94 34.65 19.28
CA MET A 766 -23.95 33.28 19.78
C MET A 766 -25.38 32.72 19.78
N PHE A 767 -25.66 31.79 18.86
CA PHE A 767 -26.98 31.19 18.75
C PHE A 767 -27.25 30.23 19.92
N ASN A 768 -28.42 30.39 20.54
CA ASN A 768 -28.83 29.60 21.68
C ASN A 768 -30.35 29.41 21.72
N HIS A 769 -30.81 28.17 21.54
CA HIS A 769 -32.21 27.79 21.66
C HIS A 769 -32.46 26.66 22.68
N ILE A 770 -31.47 26.39 23.54
CA ILE A 770 -31.49 25.28 24.51
C ILE A 770 -32.72 25.32 25.44
N ARG A 771 -33.26 26.52 25.68
CA ARG A 771 -34.50 26.74 26.45
C ARG A 771 -35.73 26.08 25.81
N LYS A 772 -35.77 26.01 24.48
CA LYS A 772 -36.96 25.60 23.72
C LYS A 772 -37.04 24.09 23.48
N TYR A 773 -35.91 23.43 23.26
CA TYR A 773 -35.91 22.02 22.85
C TYR A 773 -35.15 21.08 23.79
N GLY A 774 -34.33 21.62 24.70
CA GLY A 774 -33.38 20.80 25.45
C GLY A 774 -32.25 20.27 24.54
N ASN A 775 -31.45 19.36 25.08
CA ASN A 775 -30.38 18.71 24.33
C ASN A 775 -30.95 17.58 23.47
N THR A 776 -31.16 17.84 22.18
CA THR A 776 -31.59 16.84 21.19
C THR A 776 -30.43 16.08 20.54
N SER A 777 -29.26 16.07 21.19
CA SER A 777 -28.03 15.42 20.74
C SER A 777 -27.60 15.93 19.35
N SER A 778 -27.36 15.04 18.38
CA SER A 778 -26.89 15.36 17.03
C SER A 778 -27.86 16.25 16.25
N ASN A 779 -29.13 16.33 16.65
CA ASN A 779 -30.16 17.17 16.01
C ASN A 779 -30.03 18.67 16.35
N THR A 780 -29.29 19.03 17.39
CA THR A 780 -29.26 20.42 17.90
C THR A 780 -28.78 21.44 16.85
N ILE A 781 -27.72 21.14 16.10
CA ILE A 781 -27.20 22.02 15.05
C ILE A 781 -28.18 22.13 13.87
N PRO A 782 -28.69 21.05 13.25
CA PRO A 782 -29.62 21.19 12.13
C PRO A 782 -30.92 21.91 12.52
N ILE A 783 -31.44 21.71 13.74
CA ILE A 783 -32.60 22.48 14.23
C ILE A 783 -32.26 23.97 14.36
N ALA A 784 -31.06 24.29 14.88
CA ALA A 784 -30.62 25.68 15.00
C ALA A 784 -30.47 26.35 13.63
N LEU A 785 -29.99 25.62 12.62
CA LEU A 785 -29.90 26.11 11.24
C LEU A 785 -31.27 26.39 10.63
N CYS A 786 -32.27 25.53 10.87
CA CYS A 786 -33.66 25.78 10.45
C CYS A 786 -34.22 27.10 10.98
N GLU A 787 -33.84 27.52 12.19
CA GLU A 787 -34.34 28.73 12.83
C GLU A 787 -33.51 29.97 12.45
N LEU A 788 -32.18 29.85 12.43
CA LEU A 788 -31.28 30.98 12.20
C LEU A 788 -31.20 31.38 10.74
N VAL A 789 -30.95 30.42 9.84
CA VAL A 789 -30.57 30.69 8.44
C VAL A 789 -31.63 31.48 7.66
N PRO A 790 -32.95 31.27 7.84
CA PRO A 790 -33.96 32.10 7.17
C PRO A 790 -33.98 33.57 7.60
N THR A 791 -33.32 33.93 8.72
CA THR A 791 -33.34 35.28 9.30
C THR A 791 -32.15 36.13 8.91
N VAL A 792 -31.16 35.56 8.20
CA VAL A 792 -29.91 36.23 7.83
C VAL A 792 -29.80 36.45 6.32
N GLY A 793 -29.02 37.47 5.91
CA GLY A 793 -28.81 37.79 4.49
C GLY A 793 -27.78 36.88 3.81
N SER A 794 -27.70 36.92 2.48
CA SER A 794 -26.63 36.27 1.70
C SER A 794 -25.24 36.74 2.15
N ASP A 795 -24.23 35.90 1.92
CA ASP A 795 -22.83 36.08 2.30
C ASP A 795 -22.59 36.07 3.83
N THR A 796 -23.60 35.71 4.63
CA THR A 796 -23.45 35.56 6.09
C THR A 796 -22.65 34.30 6.41
N LEU A 797 -21.50 34.47 7.10
CA LEU A 797 -20.68 33.36 7.61
C LEU A 797 -21.17 32.90 8.99
N ILE A 798 -21.41 31.59 9.11
CA ILE A 798 -21.89 30.95 10.33
C ILE A 798 -20.92 29.83 10.71
N GLY A 799 -20.36 29.88 11.92
CA GLY A 799 -19.52 28.81 12.45
C GLY A 799 -20.33 27.79 13.24
N LEU A 800 -20.09 26.51 13.00
CA LEU A 800 -20.70 25.38 13.69
C LEU A 800 -19.63 24.70 14.55
N THR A 801 -19.97 24.26 15.76
CA THR A 801 -19.03 23.47 16.58
C THR A 801 -19.78 22.52 17.51
N ALA A 802 -19.29 21.29 17.67
CA ALA A 802 -19.94 20.24 18.43
C ALA A 802 -18.94 19.35 19.16
N PHE A 803 -19.44 18.72 20.23
CA PHE A 803 -18.81 17.58 20.88
C PHE A 803 -19.85 16.48 21.07
N GLY A 804 -19.43 15.21 21.10
CA GLY A 804 -20.28 14.04 21.34
C GLY A 804 -19.81 13.17 22.51
N GLY A 805 -20.69 12.27 22.96
CA GLY A 805 -20.33 11.11 23.79
C GLY A 805 -19.24 10.27 23.12
N GLY A 806 -18.30 9.76 23.91
CA GLY A 806 -17.04 9.20 23.40
C GLY A 806 -15.99 10.25 23.00
N PHE A 807 -16.24 11.54 23.27
CA PHE A 807 -15.30 12.65 23.05
C PHE A 807 -14.86 12.80 21.59
N THR A 808 -15.82 12.64 20.70
CA THR A 808 -15.76 13.08 19.31
C THR A 808 -16.09 14.58 19.22
N PHE A 809 -15.50 15.27 18.27
CA PHE A 809 -15.64 16.70 18.08
C PHE A 809 -15.75 17.02 16.59
N GLY A 810 -16.48 18.08 16.26
CA GLY A 810 -16.56 18.56 14.89
C GLY A 810 -16.88 20.04 14.81
N ALA A 811 -16.42 20.72 13.77
CA ALA A 811 -16.78 22.09 13.47
C ALA A 811 -16.83 22.32 11.96
N ALA A 812 -17.56 23.33 11.52
CA ALA A 812 -17.62 23.71 10.12
C ALA A 812 -17.89 25.21 10.00
N VAL A 813 -17.53 25.82 8.87
CA VAL A 813 -18.03 27.14 8.50
C VAL A 813 -18.98 26.96 7.33
N ILE A 814 -20.15 27.58 7.42
CA ILE A 814 -21.13 27.62 6.34
C ILE A 814 -21.39 29.06 5.94
N GLU A 815 -21.84 29.26 4.72
CA GLU A 815 -22.10 30.58 4.15
C GLU A 815 -23.49 30.61 3.55
N LYS A 816 -24.32 31.58 3.96
CA LYS A 816 -25.63 31.78 3.34
C LYS A 816 -25.43 32.20 1.88
N VAL A 817 -26.06 31.48 0.95
CA VAL A 817 -26.10 31.86 -0.47
C VAL A 817 -27.45 32.42 -0.87
#